data_AF-A0AB74KX38-F1
#
_entry.id   AF-A0AB74KX38-F1
#
_cell.length_a   1.000
_cell.length_b   1.000
_cell.length_c   1.000
_cell.angle_alpha   90.00
_cell.angle_beta   90.00
_cell.angle_gamma   90.00
#
_symmetry.space_group_name_H-M   'P 1'
#
loop_
_entity.id
_entity.type
_entity.pdbx_description
1 polymer ?
#
loop_
_entity_poly.entity_id
_entity_poly.type
_entity_poly.pdbx_seq_one_letter_code
_entity_poly.pdbx_strand_id
1 'polypeptide(L)'
;MKKLLILLFFIFPLHAEILSSEDLMYSPDQSQVKVSPSGRWISFLEAQEDKTKTLNIIDMDSMKMYYIVKLDEDNDFYNYQWLTDDDIFISVKSRDSDDFEVVVNVIEGEKKPKIEQHRVKAKGYIVDRLLSDPEHILFAKPDKKNTLLYQVPLTALYSNDYSSYTPIEKGLKGAYSYFFDEHKQQLFTAKFDEDEKSLQFFYKVIGNKKWIPIFTLTDADYQFLPVGFTDQDHLAVITNKNTDKSQVSLFNINTQEITDTLYQHPKYDIQSAELDDNGKLIAASYIKHGKYTTDYFIDAYEQLHSKVAEALGDEQFFWVDSSIDGKTQILFSHSATVPGKYYLYQSETNHMELLFSVAKNKDATYAKTTFFNFKAYDGTNLEGYLTKPINNDKQVLLVMPHGGPIGIRESDEFSPEVQYLASRGFTILRVNFRGSAGFGKEFLESGVGQFGNLIEQDISAAVAEILSQYSFKHTCSIGASYGGYSAVMLAIKHPDIYECVIASFGIYDLPLLYNASNIALTRDYQELIERTVGEYNQDLKDISPVYQATSLKAPVLIIAGKQDEISGFEQSNRFYYVLKRLGHDVEKAFFERSGHGHQIWYYDQVEAALANDFLERKLNLNSTLTNYTESEKKAVQRDAILLADTFDSKTIETDRKKESFDYYQLAANLDHDRAMFNVGSYYHRGDNRPIDIKEAIEYYSRAAELGYEQALERLGYIYSVSKLVKPDYHKAKEFFQTAFDKEHSVDNAFNLASIYCIADNEIRDVDKCLSMLNSYANKVDHESRQHVREQISIIMQEGNYSENELKGLHSVLAKLYGLNYPNAILELERKGLFKLVLSDKFNGEPEIEQLSKQLDFIYKLDDEQRFGIEFYMNRDGLDTRRDRLVVFTKWHFTPDDKALNDFVYYQTLWGDPITEWSTYRTLDETSTPGTWTLNVMGANQQLLYQNTFKVTAIN
;
A
#
# COMPACT_ATOMS: atom_id res chain seq x y z
N MET A 1 1.87 -3.08 65.12
CA MET A 1 0.75 -3.47 64.24
C MET A 1 1.19 -3.26 62.80
N LYS A 2 1.49 -4.36 62.09
CA LYS A 2 1.81 -4.36 60.66
C LYS A 2 0.54 -4.01 59.87
N LYS A 3 0.57 -2.97 59.02
CA LYS A 3 -0.45 -2.79 57.98
C LYS A 3 0.09 -3.41 56.70
N LEU A 4 -0.45 -4.57 56.37
CA LEU A 4 -0.23 -5.31 55.14
C LEU A 4 -1.02 -4.57 54.04
N LEU A 5 -0.31 -3.94 53.11
CA LEU A 5 -0.91 -3.40 51.89
C LEU A 5 -1.07 -4.59 50.94
N ILE A 6 -2.31 -5.09 50.80
CA ILE A 6 -2.64 -6.13 49.82
C ILE A 6 -2.75 -5.43 48.46
N LEU A 7 -1.71 -5.53 47.64
CA LEU A 7 -1.83 -5.27 46.20
C LEU A 7 -2.70 -6.40 45.62
N LEU A 8 -3.95 -6.08 45.29
CA LEU A 8 -4.77 -6.92 44.42
C LEU A 8 -4.17 -6.84 43.01
N PHE A 9 -3.31 -7.79 42.66
CA PHE A 9 -3.05 -8.11 41.25
C PHE A 9 -4.37 -8.66 40.68
N PHE A 10 -5.11 -7.82 39.98
CA PHE A 10 -6.09 -8.31 39.01
C PHE A 10 -5.27 -8.99 37.91
N ILE A 11 -5.13 -10.31 38.02
CA ILE A 11 -4.71 -11.16 36.91
C ILE A 11 -5.91 -11.16 35.95
N PHE A 12 -5.97 -10.17 35.06
CA PHE A 12 -6.78 -10.34 33.86
C PHE A 12 -6.15 -11.50 33.10
N PRO A 13 -6.89 -12.58 32.79
CA PRO A 13 -6.38 -13.60 31.89
C PRO A 13 -6.03 -12.90 30.59
N LEU A 14 -4.74 -12.90 30.20
CA LEU A 14 -4.31 -12.49 28.87
C LEU A 14 -5.08 -13.34 27.86
N HIS A 15 -6.19 -12.82 27.35
CA HIS A 15 -6.82 -13.35 26.16
C HIS A 15 -6.05 -12.76 24.99
N ALA A 16 -5.38 -13.63 24.22
CA ALA A 16 -4.88 -13.23 22.92
C ALA A 16 -6.07 -13.12 21.96
N GLU A 17 -6.27 -11.91 21.43
CA GLU A 17 -7.38 -11.51 20.56
C GLU A 17 -7.05 -11.76 19.08
N ILE A 18 -8.07 -11.90 18.23
CA ILE A 18 -7.91 -11.75 16.78
C ILE A 18 -7.36 -10.36 16.48
N LEU A 19 -6.23 -10.32 15.79
CA LEU A 19 -5.57 -9.07 15.43
C LEU A 19 -6.17 -8.48 14.15
N SER A 20 -6.47 -7.19 14.18
CA SER A 20 -6.91 -6.43 13.00
C SER A 20 -5.76 -6.29 12.01
N SER A 21 -6.03 -6.52 10.72
CA SER A 21 -5.04 -6.29 9.66
C SER A 21 -4.63 -4.82 9.58
N GLU A 22 -5.51 -3.88 9.97
CA GLU A 22 -5.20 -2.45 10.02
C GLU A 22 -4.24 -2.04 11.16
N ASP A 23 -4.09 -2.92 12.17
CA ASP A 23 -3.15 -2.74 13.29
C ASP A 23 -1.83 -3.48 13.07
N LEU A 24 -1.75 -4.32 12.04
CA LEU A 24 -0.58 -5.12 11.69
C LEU A 24 0.13 -4.61 10.44
N MET A 25 -0.64 -4.23 9.42
CA MET A 25 -0.18 -3.84 8.09
C MET A 25 -0.39 -2.34 7.92
N TYR A 26 0.54 -1.56 8.46
CA TYR A 26 0.50 -0.10 8.46
C TYR A 26 1.93 0.48 8.50
N SER A 27 2.06 1.75 8.18
CA SER A 27 3.31 2.49 8.38
C SER A 27 3.35 3.07 9.79
N PRO A 28 4.46 2.92 10.53
CA PRO A 28 4.53 3.41 11.90
C PRO A 28 4.41 4.93 11.96
N ASP A 29 3.73 5.43 13.00
CA ASP A 29 3.52 6.86 13.19
C ASP A 29 4.86 7.59 13.34
N GLN A 30 5.75 7.10 14.21
CA GLN A 30 7.07 7.67 14.42
C GLN A 30 8.18 6.85 13.74
N SER A 31 9.11 7.53 13.06
CA SER A 31 10.23 6.91 12.37
C SER A 31 11.45 7.83 12.27
N GLN A 32 12.58 7.28 11.81
CA GLN A 32 13.85 8.00 11.62
C GLN A 32 14.24 8.84 12.85
N VAL A 33 14.28 8.24 14.02
CA VAL A 33 14.67 8.93 15.26
C VAL A 33 16.18 9.19 15.25
N LYS A 34 16.61 10.42 15.54
CA LYS A 34 18.01 10.86 15.52
C LYS A 34 18.34 11.75 16.72
N VAL A 35 19.61 11.86 17.05
CA VAL A 35 20.13 12.68 18.15
C VAL A 35 20.95 13.84 17.57
N SER A 36 20.81 15.03 18.14
CA SER A 36 21.69 16.15 17.77
C SER A 36 23.13 15.88 18.21
N PRO A 37 24.14 16.49 17.55
CA PRO A 37 25.55 16.32 17.89
C PRO A 37 25.89 16.40 19.39
N SER A 38 25.30 17.35 20.14
CA SER A 38 25.56 17.50 21.57
C SER A 38 24.72 16.57 22.45
N GLY A 39 23.69 15.92 21.90
CA GLY A 39 22.69 15.19 22.65
C GLY A 39 21.58 16.06 23.25
N ARG A 40 21.50 17.35 22.91
CA ARG A 40 20.47 18.29 23.40
C ARG A 40 19.07 18.00 22.87
N TRP A 41 18.98 17.56 21.61
CA TRP A 41 17.72 17.31 20.92
C TRP A 41 17.61 15.87 20.43
N ILE A 42 16.40 15.33 20.50
CA ILE A 42 16.03 14.11 19.76
C ILE A 42 15.04 14.52 18.67
N SER A 43 15.35 14.25 17.40
CA SER A 43 14.44 14.50 16.29
C SER A 43 13.79 13.22 15.80
N PHE A 44 12.59 13.32 15.23
CA PHE A 44 11.91 12.18 14.60
C PHE A 44 10.87 12.66 13.57
N LEU A 45 10.59 11.80 12.60
CA LEU A 45 9.47 12.00 11.68
C LEU A 45 8.20 11.43 12.28
N GLU A 46 7.08 12.10 12.06
CA GLU A 46 5.76 11.65 12.50
C GLU A 46 4.73 11.76 11.37
N ALA A 47 4.03 10.67 11.09
CA ALA A 47 2.84 10.68 10.23
C ALA A 47 1.64 11.21 11.02
N GLN A 48 0.89 12.12 10.41
CA GLN A 48 -0.30 12.74 11.00
C GLN A 48 -1.58 12.11 10.45
N GLU A 49 -2.69 12.26 11.16
CA GLU A 49 -4.00 11.74 10.76
C GLU A 49 -4.47 12.29 9.39
N ASP A 50 -4.10 13.52 9.05
CA ASP A 50 -4.40 14.16 7.77
C ASP A 50 -3.44 13.72 6.63
N LYS A 51 -2.69 12.62 6.82
CA LYS A 51 -1.68 12.05 5.92
C LYS A 51 -0.47 12.94 5.68
N THR A 52 -0.38 14.10 6.32
CA THR A 52 0.83 14.91 6.29
C THR A 52 1.92 14.26 7.14
N LYS A 53 3.16 14.63 6.87
CA LYS A 53 4.30 14.22 7.69
C LYS A 53 4.92 15.44 8.34
N THR A 54 5.37 15.28 9.58
CA THR A 54 6.05 16.33 10.34
C THR A 54 7.43 15.88 10.77
N LEU A 55 8.35 16.83 10.85
CA LEU A 55 9.59 16.68 11.59
C LEU A 55 9.40 17.34 12.95
N ASN A 56 9.69 16.60 14.01
CA ASN A 56 9.52 16.99 15.40
C ASN A 56 10.85 16.90 16.15
N ILE A 57 10.97 17.63 17.25
CA ILE A 57 12.10 17.54 18.19
C ILE A 57 11.62 17.40 19.64
N ILE A 58 12.36 16.66 20.46
CA ILE A 58 12.24 16.58 21.91
C ILE A 58 13.43 17.31 22.52
N ASP A 59 13.10 18.24 23.41
CA ASP A 59 14.06 18.92 24.29
C ASP A 59 14.47 17.97 25.42
N MET A 60 15.75 17.61 25.51
CA MET A 60 16.25 16.66 26.52
C MET A 60 16.27 17.17 27.97
N ASP A 61 16.21 18.49 28.19
CA ASP A 61 16.18 19.07 29.53
C ASP A 61 14.76 19.09 30.10
N SER A 62 13.77 19.37 29.25
CA SER A 62 12.37 19.50 29.66
C SER A 62 11.49 18.31 29.27
N MET A 63 12.00 17.39 28.45
CA MET A 63 11.28 16.29 27.81
C MET A 63 10.02 16.74 27.05
N LYS A 64 10.01 17.98 26.57
CA LYS A 64 8.90 18.54 25.78
C LYS A 64 9.15 18.38 24.30
N MET A 65 8.11 17.99 23.58
CA MET A 65 8.11 17.87 22.13
C MET A 65 7.67 19.19 21.47
N TYR A 66 8.29 19.52 20.33
CA TYR A 66 7.98 20.67 19.49
C TYR A 66 7.92 20.26 18.01
N TYR A 67 6.90 20.75 17.30
CA TYR A 67 6.77 20.64 15.85
C TYR A 67 7.66 21.67 15.14
N ILE A 68 8.49 21.24 14.19
CA ILE A 68 9.43 22.14 13.50
C ILE A 68 9.17 22.28 11.99
N VAL A 69 8.73 21.21 11.32
CA VAL A 69 8.36 21.24 9.89
C VAL A 69 7.11 20.40 9.66
N LYS A 70 6.20 20.88 8.81
CA LYS A 70 5.07 20.12 8.27
C LYS A 70 5.13 20.20 6.75
N LEU A 71 5.14 19.04 6.10
CA LEU A 71 4.97 18.93 4.64
C LEU A 71 3.50 18.73 4.30
N ASP A 72 3.08 19.15 3.12
CA ASP A 72 1.76 18.83 2.57
C ASP A 72 1.74 17.38 2.03
N GLU A 73 0.61 16.96 1.47
CA GLU A 73 0.42 15.60 0.96
C GLU A 73 1.18 15.28 -0.35
N ASP A 74 1.67 16.30 -1.04
CA ASP A 74 2.40 16.20 -2.30
C ASP A 74 3.92 16.09 -2.11
N ASN A 75 4.39 16.31 -0.89
CA ASN A 75 5.79 16.30 -0.52
C ASN A 75 6.06 15.23 0.55
N ASP A 76 7.18 14.51 0.40
CA ASP A 76 7.60 13.51 1.36
C ASP A 76 9.05 13.74 1.83
N PHE A 77 9.31 13.43 3.11
CA PHE A 77 10.67 13.43 3.64
C PHE A 77 11.43 12.25 3.04
N TYR A 78 12.41 12.55 2.19
CA TYR A 78 13.30 11.50 1.67
C TYR A 78 14.31 11.07 2.74
N ASN A 79 14.98 12.05 3.36
CA ASN A 79 15.91 11.86 4.47
C ASN A 79 16.13 13.21 5.17
N TYR A 80 16.65 13.19 6.39
CA TYR A 80 17.14 14.38 7.07
C TYR A 80 18.38 14.07 7.93
N GLN A 81 19.20 15.05 8.27
CA GLN A 81 20.35 14.86 9.17
C GLN A 81 20.68 16.14 9.94
N TRP A 82 21.20 15.98 11.16
CA TRP A 82 21.79 17.09 11.90
C TRP A 82 23.18 17.45 11.34
N LEU A 83 23.33 18.70 10.92
CA LEU A 83 24.60 19.27 10.50
C LEU A 83 25.37 19.85 11.69
N THR A 84 24.68 20.63 12.52
CA THR A 84 25.19 21.18 13.77
C THR A 84 24.21 20.82 14.89
N ASP A 85 24.39 21.35 16.10
CA ASP A 85 23.41 21.16 17.18
C ASP A 85 22.09 21.91 16.95
N ASP A 86 22.12 22.91 16.06
CA ASP A 86 20.98 23.78 15.78
C ASP A 86 20.48 23.62 14.33
N ASP A 87 21.23 22.97 13.44
CA ASP A 87 20.90 22.92 12.01
C ASP A 87 20.54 21.51 11.52
N ILE A 88 19.35 21.38 10.94
CA ILE A 88 18.88 20.16 10.30
C ILE A 88 18.79 20.34 8.79
N PHE A 89 19.49 19.50 8.04
CA PHE A 89 19.35 19.39 6.59
C PHE A 89 18.26 18.38 6.24
N ILE A 90 17.34 18.78 5.37
CA ILE A 90 16.18 17.98 4.96
C ILE A 90 16.17 17.85 3.45
N SER A 91 16.06 16.63 2.94
CA SER A 91 15.77 16.35 1.54
C SER A 91 14.30 15.98 1.39
N VAL A 92 13.61 16.67 0.49
CA VAL A 92 12.18 16.52 0.24
C VAL A 92 11.97 16.05 -1.19
N LYS A 93 11.20 14.97 -1.33
CA LYS A 93 10.74 14.46 -2.62
C LYS A 93 9.40 15.09 -2.95
N SER A 94 9.27 15.68 -4.14
CA SER A 94 8.04 16.35 -4.56
C SER A 94 7.36 15.58 -5.68
N ARG A 95 6.02 15.45 -5.61
CA ARG A 95 5.23 14.83 -6.69
C ARG A 95 4.96 15.80 -7.84
N ASP A 96 4.83 17.08 -7.52
CA ASP A 96 4.39 18.14 -8.44
C ASP A 96 5.53 19.03 -8.94
N SER A 97 6.74 18.86 -8.40
CA SER A 97 7.91 19.66 -8.75
C SER A 97 9.21 18.88 -8.62
N ASP A 98 10.34 19.52 -8.92
CA ASP A 98 11.65 18.92 -8.67
C ASP A 98 11.88 18.73 -7.16
N ASP A 99 12.54 17.62 -6.80
CA ASP A 99 13.04 17.37 -5.46
C ASP A 99 13.91 18.53 -4.96
N PHE A 100 13.92 18.72 -3.65
CA PHE A 100 14.57 19.89 -3.07
C PHE A 100 15.04 19.73 -1.64
N GLU A 101 15.95 20.62 -1.24
CA GLU A 101 16.52 20.60 0.09
C GLU A 101 16.26 21.88 0.89
N VAL A 102 16.10 21.71 2.20
CA VAL A 102 15.85 22.78 3.18
C VAL A 102 16.82 22.61 4.34
N VAL A 103 17.37 23.70 4.84
CA VAL A 103 18.02 23.73 6.15
C VAL A 103 17.09 24.40 7.14
N VAL A 104 16.89 23.75 8.28
CA VAL A 104 16.07 24.22 9.39
C VAL A 104 16.99 24.57 10.55
N ASN A 105 16.99 25.83 10.97
CA ASN A 105 17.72 26.29 12.14
C ASN A 105 16.77 26.29 13.34
N VAL A 106 17.15 25.57 14.39
CA VAL A 106 16.45 25.45 15.67
C VAL A 106 17.14 26.39 16.66
N ILE A 107 16.53 27.54 16.91
CA ILE A 107 17.10 28.58 17.77
C ILE A 107 16.45 28.49 19.16
N GLU A 108 17.24 28.43 20.21
CA GLU A 108 16.73 28.40 21.59
C GLU A 108 15.88 29.65 21.89
N GLY A 109 14.73 29.46 22.54
CA GLY A 109 13.82 30.53 22.93
C GLY A 109 13.26 30.32 24.33
N GLU A 110 12.89 31.40 25.02
CA GLU A 110 12.51 31.36 26.45
C GLU A 110 11.37 30.40 26.82
N LYS A 111 10.48 30.07 25.87
CA LYS A 111 9.33 29.18 26.10
C LYS A 111 9.22 28.01 25.11
N LYS A 112 9.72 28.20 23.90
CA LYS A 112 9.73 27.23 22.81
C LYS A 112 10.85 27.63 21.83
N PRO A 113 11.43 26.66 21.10
CA PRO A 113 12.40 26.97 20.06
C PRO A 113 11.77 27.84 18.96
N LYS A 114 12.57 28.76 18.42
CA LYS A 114 12.26 29.53 17.23
C LYS A 114 12.83 28.79 16.02
N ILE A 115 12.00 28.61 14.99
CA ILE A 115 12.38 27.86 13.80
C ILE A 115 12.57 28.81 12.63
N GLU A 116 13.72 28.73 11.97
CA GLU A 116 14.02 29.42 10.72
C GLU A 116 14.27 28.37 9.62
N GLN A 117 13.70 28.57 8.44
CA GLN A 117 13.81 27.61 7.34
C GLN A 117 14.41 28.30 6.11
N HIS A 118 15.42 27.67 5.53
CA HIS A 118 16.17 28.19 4.40
C HIS A 118 16.20 27.18 3.26
N ARG A 119 15.63 27.55 2.12
CA ARG A 119 15.71 26.75 0.89
C ARG A 119 17.16 26.70 0.40
N VAL A 120 17.65 25.50 0.13
CA VAL A 120 18.97 25.31 -0.50
C VAL A 120 18.85 25.58 -1.99
N LYS A 121 19.66 26.54 -2.48
CA LYS A 121 19.75 26.86 -3.92
C LYS A 121 21.01 26.27 -4.56
N ALA A 122 21.98 25.88 -3.75
CA ALA A 122 23.21 25.28 -4.21
C ALA A 122 22.94 23.93 -4.86
N LYS A 123 23.54 23.71 -6.02
CA LYS A 123 23.53 22.40 -6.69
C LYS A 123 24.73 21.60 -6.23
N GLY A 124 24.50 20.42 -5.68
CA GLY A 124 25.53 19.55 -5.11
C GLY A 124 25.01 18.78 -3.91
N TYR A 125 25.92 18.28 -3.08
CA TYR A 125 25.55 17.59 -1.84
C TYR A 125 26.61 17.84 -0.75
N ILE A 126 26.18 17.68 0.50
CA ILE A 126 27.05 17.77 1.67
C ILE A 126 27.89 16.49 1.73
N VAL A 127 29.21 16.64 1.75
CA VAL A 127 30.17 15.55 1.90
C VAL A 127 30.39 15.23 3.38
N ASP A 128 30.52 16.28 4.21
CA ASP A 128 30.78 16.14 5.64
C ASP A 128 30.40 17.41 6.42
N ARG A 129 30.09 17.26 7.71
CA ARG A 129 29.66 18.34 8.62
C ARG A 129 30.79 19.00 9.43
N LEU A 130 32.04 18.54 9.27
CA LEU A 130 33.27 19.06 9.90
C LEU A 130 33.14 19.30 11.42
N LEU A 131 33.40 18.26 12.21
CA LEU A 131 33.36 18.32 13.67
C LEU A 131 34.41 19.29 14.25
N SER A 132 35.54 19.48 13.58
CA SER A 132 36.60 20.41 14.00
C SER A 132 36.33 21.87 13.63
N ASP A 133 35.40 22.12 12.70
CA ASP A 133 34.99 23.45 12.25
C ASP A 133 33.46 23.52 12.06
N PRO A 134 32.68 23.53 13.16
CA PRO A 134 31.22 23.44 13.10
C PRO A 134 30.52 24.60 12.36
N GLU A 135 31.23 25.70 12.11
CA GLU A 135 30.73 26.87 11.35
C GLU A 135 30.72 26.61 9.83
N HIS A 136 31.39 25.55 9.38
CA HIS A 136 31.55 25.21 7.97
C HIS A 136 31.17 23.76 7.70
N ILE A 137 30.79 23.51 6.45
CA ILE A 137 30.57 22.16 5.92
C ILE A 137 31.50 21.92 4.74
N LEU A 138 31.76 20.65 4.46
CA LEU A 138 32.38 20.24 3.22
C LEU A 138 31.30 19.96 2.18
N PHE A 139 31.28 20.73 1.10
CA PHE A 139 30.25 20.67 0.07
C PHE A 139 30.85 20.30 -1.30
N ALA A 140 30.27 19.29 -1.94
CA ALA A 140 30.62 18.85 -3.29
C ALA A 140 29.74 19.54 -4.32
N LYS A 141 30.34 20.45 -5.10
CA LYS A 141 29.64 21.21 -6.14
C LYS A 141 30.02 20.70 -7.55
N PRO A 142 29.06 20.29 -8.38
CA PRO A 142 29.33 19.97 -9.78
C PRO A 142 29.87 21.17 -10.58
N ASP A 143 30.87 20.92 -11.42
CA ASP A 143 31.44 21.82 -12.42
C ASP A 143 31.43 21.15 -13.81
N LYS A 144 31.64 21.92 -14.90
CA LYS A 144 31.50 21.47 -16.30
C LYS A 144 32.25 20.18 -16.66
N LYS A 145 33.30 19.81 -15.92
CA LYS A 145 34.11 18.61 -16.20
C LYS A 145 34.44 17.75 -14.98
N ASN A 146 34.25 18.24 -13.76
CA ASN A 146 34.64 17.57 -12.50
C ASN A 146 33.75 18.09 -11.36
N THR A 147 33.94 17.56 -10.16
CA THR A 147 33.35 18.11 -8.92
C THR A 147 34.38 18.97 -8.19
N LEU A 148 33.96 20.10 -7.64
CA LEU A 148 34.79 20.97 -6.80
C LEU A 148 34.33 20.87 -5.36
N LEU A 149 35.28 20.71 -4.45
CA LEU A 149 35.03 20.55 -3.02
C LEU A 149 35.28 21.89 -2.34
N TYR A 150 34.30 22.38 -1.60
CA TYR A 150 34.34 23.66 -0.91
C TYR A 150 34.14 23.45 0.59
N GLN A 151 34.95 24.11 1.40
CA GLN A 151 34.65 24.34 2.81
C GLN A 151 33.95 25.69 2.92
N VAL A 152 32.67 25.70 3.28
CA VAL A 152 31.82 26.89 3.25
C VAL A 152 30.84 26.92 4.42
N PRO A 153 30.40 28.10 4.89
CA PRO A 153 29.32 28.19 5.84
C PRO A 153 27.98 27.79 5.20
N LEU A 154 27.01 27.38 6.01
CA LEU A 154 25.66 26.99 5.54
C LEU A 154 24.98 28.07 4.70
N THR A 155 25.23 29.34 5.00
CA THR A 155 24.67 30.48 4.22
C THR A 155 25.04 30.46 2.73
N ALA A 156 26.17 29.84 2.35
CA ALA A 156 26.55 29.68 0.95
C ALA A 156 25.60 28.74 0.19
N LEU A 157 24.97 27.79 0.91
CA LEU A 157 23.98 26.89 0.33
C LEU A 157 22.69 27.63 -0.06
N TYR A 158 22.31 28.65 0.71
CA TYR A 158 21.07 29.40 0.52
C TYR A 158 21.17 30.38 -0.65
N SER A 159 22.35 30.99 -0.84
CA SER A 159 22.59 31.96 -1.90
C SER A 159 23.01 31.31 -3.21
N ASN A 160 23.64 30.11 -3.17
CA ASN A 160 24.40 29.51 -4.27
C ASN A 160 25.50 30.46 -4.81
N ASP A 161 25.99 31.38 -3.97
CA ASP A 161 27.09 32.28 -4.31
C ASP A 161 28.41 31.78 -3.70
N TYR A 162 29.26 31.26 -4.58
CA TYR A 162 30.58 30.74 -4.24
C TYR A 162 31.70 31.69 -4.67
N SER A 163 31.39 32.91 -5.15
CA SER A 163 32.35 33.83 -5.77
C SER A 163 33.48 34.28 -4.83
N SER A 164 33.19 34.30 -3.52
CA SER A 164 34.15 34.62 -2.45
C SER A 164 34.95 33.42 -1.93
N TYR A 165 34.66 32.19 -2.39
CA TYR A 165 35.27 30.97 -1.86
C TYR A 165 36.13 30.27 -2.92
N THR A 166 37.30 29.80 -2.52
CA THR A 166 38.17 28.99 -3.38
C THR A 166 37.94 27.52 -3.05
N PRO A 167 37.77 26.63 -4.04
CA PRO A 167 37.64 25.20 -3.75
C PRO A 167 38.91 24.70 -3.08
N ILE A 168 38.74 23.95 -1.98
CA ILE A 168 39.86 23.36 -1.25
C ILE A 168 40.45 22.19 -2.03
N GLU A 169 39.61 21.51 -2.81
CA GLU A 169 40.04 20.37 -3.61
C GLU A 169 39.29 20.24 -4.93
N LYS A 170 39.98 19.59 -5.88
CA LYS A 170 39.39 19.16 -7.14
C LYS A 170 39.12 17.66 -7.10
N GLY A 171 37.86 17.30 -7.26
CA GLY A 171 37.38 15.94 -7.31
C GLY A 171 37.97 15.14 -8.47
N LEU A 172 38.05 13.82 -8.29
CA LEU A 172 38.41 12.88 -9.34
C LEU A 172 37.40 12.94 -10.49
N LYS A 173 37.89 13.02 -11.73
CA LYS A 173 37.03 13.04 -12.92
C LYS A 173 36.27 11.71 -13.05
N GLY A 174 34.94 11.79 -13.17
CA GLY A 174 34.07 10.61 -13.34
C GLY A 174 33.76 9.87 -12.03
N ALA A 175 34.11 10.44 -10.88
CA ALA A 175 33.70 9.93 -9.59
C ALA A 175 32.19 10.11 -9.34
N TYR A 176 31.58 9.16 -8.64
CA TYR A 176 30.17 9.21 -8.24
C TYR A 176 29.93 10.13 -7.04
N SER A 177 30.56 9.79 -5.90
CA SER A 177 30.40 10.48 -4.64
C SER A 177 31.73 10.65 -3.89
N TYR A 178 31.78 11.59 -2.95
CA TYR A 178 32.90 11.77 -2.03
C TYR A 178 32.46 11.51 -0.60
N PHE A 179 33.36 10.92 0.17
CA PHE A 179 33.27 10.77 1.62
C PHE A 179 34.54 11.36 2.23
N PHE A 180 34.47 11.85 3.46
CA PHE A 180 35.58 12.50 4.11
C PHE A 180 35.84 11.90 5.49
N ASP A 181 37.10 11.56 5.75
CA ASP A 181 37.61 11.27 7.08
C ASP A 181 38.34 12.52 7.57
N GLU A 182 37.71 13.23 8.49
CA GLU A 182 38.24 14.46 9.05
C GLU A 182 39.47 14.23 9.93
N HIS A 183 39.53 13.11 10.66
CA HIS A 183 40.68 12.79 11.53
C HIS A 183 41.96 12.61 10.71
N LYS A 184 41.84 12.00 9.52
CA LYS A 184 42.98 11.75 8.62
C LYS A 184 43.11 12.80 7.52
N GLN A 185 42.14 13.72 7.39
CA GLN A 185 42.04 14.69 6.29
C GLN A 185 42.08 14.00 4.92
N GLN A 186 41.31 12.91 4.78
CA GLN A 186 41.28 12.06 3.60
C GLN A 186 39.92 12.07 2.91
N LEU A 187 39.92 12.31 1.60
CA LEU A 187 38.76 12.12 0.73
C LEU A 187 38.77 10.72 0.15
N PHE A 188 37.62 10.06 0.16
CA PHE A 188 37.37 8.78 -0.49
C PHE A 188 36.39 8.97 -1.63
N THR A 189 36.53 8.17 -2.69
CA THR A 189 35.61 8.20 -3.83
C THR A 189 35.63 6.88 -4.59
N ALA A 190 34.60 6.65 -5.39
CA ALA A 190 34.53 5.52 -6.32
C ALA A 190 34.25 6.01 -7.74
N LYS A 191 34.84 5.32 -8.72
CA LYS A 191 34.62 5.53 -10.16
C LYS A 191 34.32 4.19 -10.81
N PHE A 192 33.27 4.13 -11.62
CA PHE A 192 33.03 2.97 -12.49
C PHE A 192 33.83 3.12 -13.77
N ASP A 193 34.46 2.03 -14.17
CA ASP A 193 35.09 1.88 -15.46
C ASP A 193 34.15 1.06 -16.36
N GLU A 194 33.55 1.70 -17.36
CA GLU A 194 32.59 1.05 -18.27
C GLU A 194 33.27 -0.01 -19.14
N ASP A 195 34.53 0.19 -19.53
CA ASP A 195 35.26 -0.71 -20.41
C ASP A 195 35.66 -2.00 -19.67
N GLU A 196 36.11 -1.86 -18.42
CA GLU A 196 36.50 -3.00 -17.56
C GLU A 196 35.33 -3.57 -16.75
N LYS A 197 34.14 -2.94 -16.80
CA LYS A 197 33.00 -3.21 -15.90
C LYS A 197 33.43 -3.29 -14.42
N SER A 198 34.34 -2.40 -14.00
CA SER A 198 34.96 -2.46 -12.69
C SER A 198 34.64 -1.22 -11.84
N LEU A 199 34.53 -1.40 -10.52
CA LEU A 199 34.39 -0.30 -9.58
C LEU A 199 35.72 -0.04 -8.89
N GLN A 200 36.31 1.12 -9.19
CA GLN A 200 37.62 1.53 -8.68
C GLN A 200 37.44 2.52 -7.52
N PHE A 201 38.02 2.20 -6.37
CA PHE A 201 38.00 3.04 -5.19
C PHE A 201 39.31 3.79 -5.05
N PHE A 202 39.24 5.06 -4.67
CA PHE A 202 40.38 5.93 -4.52
C PHE A 202 40.29 6.69 -3.20
N TYR A 203 41.45 7.02 -2.64
CA TYR A 203 41.55 8.03 -1.61
C TYR A 203 42.56 9.12 -1.97
N LYS A 204 42.45 10.25 -1.28
CA LYS A 204 43.37 11.37 -1.41
C LYS A 204 43.44 12.14 -0.10
N VAL A 205 44.64 12.33 0.43
CA VAL A 205 44.88 13.31 1.50
C VAL A 205 44.72 14.74 0.94
N ILE A 206 43.96 15.59 1.61
CA ILE A 206 43.75 16.98 1.19
C ILE A 206 45.09 17.70 0.97
N GLY A 207 45.22 18.42 -0.14
CA GLY A 207 46.42 19.16 -0.54
C GLY A 207 47.44 18.34 -1.34
N ASN A 208 47.31 17.01 -1.37
CA ASN A 208 48.17 16.17 -2.23
C ASN A 208 47.82 16.33 -3.72
N LYS A 209 48.76 15.99 -4.61
CA LYS A 209 48.54 16.15 -6.07
C LYS A 209 47.83 14.98 -6.74
N LYS A 210 47.84 13.78 -6.15
CA LYS A 210 47.38 12.55 -6.81
C LYS A 210 46.34 11.84 -5.96
N TRP A 211 45.31 11.32 -6.63
CA TRP A 211 44.43 10.29 -6.10
C TRP A 211 45.19 8.96 -6.10
N ILE A 212 45.05 8.19 -5.03
CA ILE A 212 45.70 6.89 -4.83
C ILE A 212 44.60 5.82 -4.93
N PRO A 213 44.73 4.82 -5.81
CA PRO A 213 43.80 3.70 -5.85
C PRO A 213 43.90 2.88 -4.56
N ILE A 214 42.77 2.47 -4.00
CA ILE A 214 42.67 1.60 -2.83
C ILE A 214 42.48 0.16 -3.30
N PHE A 215 41.44 -0.07 -4.09
CA PHE A 215 41.12 -1.38 -4.66
C PHE A 215 40.22 -1.23 -5.88
N THR A 216 40.22 -2.27 -6.73
CA THR A 216 39.30 -2.41 -7.85
C THR A 216 38.44 -3.66 -7.62
N LEU A 217 37.13 -3.50 -7.64
CA LEU A 217 36.19 -4.61 -7.74
C LEU A 217 35.96 -4.93 -9.21
N THR A 218 36.48 -6.06 -9.65
CA THR A 218 36.37 -6.54 -11.04
C THR A 218 35.38 -7.70 -11.19
N ASP A 219 34.53 -7.96 -10.19
CA ASP A 219 33.68 -9.15 -10.17
C ASP A 219 32.44 -8.97 -9.28
N ALA A 220 31.32 -9.59 -9.66
CA ALA A 220 30.07 -9.58 -8.89
C ALA A 220 29.89 -10.79 -7.96
N ASP A 221 30.77 -11.80 -8.05
CA ASP A 221 30.58 -13.12 -7.41
C ASP A 221 31.12 -13.21 -5.96
N TYR A 222 31.54 -12.09 -5.37
CA TYR A 222 31.95 -12.04 -3.96
C TYR A 222 31.58 -10.73 -3.28
N GLN A 223 31.34 -10.82 -1.98
CA GLN A 223 31.12 -9.67 -1.11
C GLN A 223 32.46 -9.02 -0.78
N PHE A 224 32.51 -7.70 -0.83
CA PHE A 224 33.64 -6.91 -0.35
C PHE A 224 33.12 -5.60 0.25
N LEU A 225 32.96 -5.58 1.57
CA LEU A 225 32.52 -4.40 2.31
C LEU A 225 33.69 -3.87 3.15
N PRO A 226 34.24 -2.69 2.81
CA PRO A 226 35.19 -1.99 3.67
C PRO A 226 34.62 -1.74 5.07
N VAL A 227 35.41 -2.06 6.10
CA VAL A 227 35.08 -1.74 7.50
C VAL A 227 35.87 -0.50 7.93
N GLY A 228 37.19 -0.50 7.73
CA GLY A 228 38.05 0.62 8.11
C GLY A 228 39.53 0.24 8.07
N PHE A 229 40.41 1.24 8.11
CA PHE A 229 41.85 1.01 8.10
C PHE A 229 42.32 0.45 9.44
N THR A 230 43.09 -0.63 9.40
CA THR A 230 43.78 -1.16 10.58
C THR A 230 45.16 -0.54 10.75
N ASP A 231 45.79 -0.13 9.65
CA ASP A 231 47.02 0.65 9.61
C ASP A 231 47.12 1.44 8.29
N GLN A 232 48.33 1.87 7.88
CA GLN A 232 48.54 2.66 6.66
C GLN A 232 48.39 1.85 5.36
N ASP A 233 48.60 0.54 5.41
CA ASP A 233 48.66 -0.36 4.26
C ASP A 233 47.53 -1.40 4.26
N HIS A 234 46.82 -1.58 5.38
CA HIS A 234 45.78 -2.59 5.54
C HIS A 234 44.40 -2.00 5.88
N LEU A 235 43.40 -2.55 5.18
CA LEU A 235 41.98 -2.27 5.36
C LEU A 235 41.30 -3.54 5.88
N ALA A 236 40.57 -3.46 7.00
CA ALA A 236 39.66 -4.52 7.37
C ALA A 236 38.46 -4.52 6.43
N VAL A 237 38.11 -5.68 5.90
CA VAL A 237 37.03 -5.88 4.94
C VAL A 237 36.19 -7.09 5.31
N ILE A 238 34.87 -7.00 5.19
CA ILE A 238 33.99 -8.16 5.22
C ILE A 238 33.97 -8.73 3.81
N THR A 239 34.50 -9.93 3.65
CA THR A 239 34.61 -10.56 2.34
C THR A 239 34.52 -12.07 2.39
N ASN A 240 34.07 -12.64 1.27
CA ASN A 240 34.13 -14.07 0.98
C ASN A 240 34.88 -14.33 -0.35
N LYS A 241 35.83 -13.46 -0.72
CA LYS A 241 36.58 -13.59 -1.99
C LYS A 241 37.31 -14.94 -2.12
N ASN A 242 37.93 -15.39 -1.02
CA ASN A 242 38.76 -16.60 -0.97
C ASN A 242 38.20 -17.66 0.00
N THR A 243 36.97 -17.48 0.46
CA THR A 243 36.36 -18.30 1.52
C THR A 243 34.90 -18.58 1.19
N ASP A 244 34.38 -19.68 1.73
CA ASP A 244 32.95 -20.02 1.63
C ASP A 244 32.08 -18.98 2.35
N LYS A 245 32.45 -18.63 3.58
CA LYS A 245 31.70 -17.68 4.42
C LYS A 245 32.30 -16.29 4.36
N SER A 246 31.42 -15.28 4.46
CA SER A 246 31.85 -13.90 4.68
C SER A 246 32.48 -13.78 6.05
N GLN A 247 33.68 -13.20 6.08
CA GLN A 247 34.51 -13.05 7.26
C GLN A 247 35.18 -11.68 7.28
N VAL A 248 35.62 -11.23 8.45
CA VAL A 248 36.44 -10.02 8.56
C VAL A 248 37.88 -10.39 8.25
N SER A 249 38.45 -9.80 7.20
CA SER A 249 39.81 -10.06 6.73
C SER A 249 40.61 -8.77 6.58
N LEU A 250 41.94 -8.87 6.61
CA LEU A 250 42.84 -7.79 6.21
C LEU A 250 43.07 -7.81 4.71
N PHE A 251 42.88 -6.66 4.08
CA PHE A 251 43.16 -6.40 2.68
C PHE A 251 44.34 -5.43 2.58
N ASN A 252 45.41 -5.84 1.92
CA ASN A 252 46.56 -4.98 1.67
C ASN A 252 46.31 -4.11 0.43
N ILE A 253 46.26 -2.79 0.61
CA ILE A 253 45.91 -1.84 -0.46
C ILE A 253 46.99 -1.72 -1.54
N ASN A 254 48.24 -2.05 -1.21
CA ASN A 254 49.37 -1.93 -2.13
C ASN A 254 49.45 -3.15 -3.06
N THR A 255 49.26 -4.35 -2.53
CA THR A 255 49.30 -5.61 -3.31
C THR A 255 47.93 -5.99 -3.88
N GLN A 256 46.85 -5.44 -3.35
CA GLN A 256 45.45 -5.82 -3.61
C GLN A 256 45.11 -7.28 -3.25
N GLU A 257 45.75 -7.79 -2.20
CA GLU A 257 45.56 -9.16 -1.73
C GLU A 257 44.91 -9.20 -0.34
N ILE A 258 44.11 -10.24 -0.10
CA ILE A 258 43.62 -10.58 1.24
C ILE A 258 44.74 -11.35 1.96
N THR A 259 45.23 -10.83 3.08
CA THR A 259 46.43 -11.36 3.76
C THR A 259 46.10 -12.23 4.96
N ASP A 260 45.17 -11.80 5.82
CA ASP A 260 44.86 -12.45 7.10
C ASP A 260 43.36 -12.43 7.41
N THR A 261 42.88 -13.39 8.21
CA THR A 261 41.53 -13.37 8.78
C THR A 261 41.57 -12.75 10.18
N LEU A 262 40.80 -11.69 10.41
CA LEU A 262 40.62 -11.12 11.75
C LEU A 262 39.57 -11.89 12.56
N TYR A 263 38.44 -12.22 11.93
CA TYR A 263 37.37 -12.97 12.56
C TYR A 263 36.50 -13.68 11.52
N GLN A 264 36.08 -14.91 11.84
CA GLN A 264 35.12 -15.68 11.06
C GLN A 264 34.19 -16.43 12.02
N HIS A 265 32.90 -16.51 11.67
CA HIS A 265 31.98 -17.39 12.39
C HIS A 265 31.96 -18.78 11.72
N PRO A 266 31.95 -19.90 12.47
CA PRO A 266 32.03 -21.24 11.88
C PRO A 266 30.82 -21.64 11.02
N LYS A 267 29.65 -21.04 11.26
CA LYS A 267 28.39 -21.41 10.58
C LYS A 267 27.76 -20.29 9.74
N TYR A 268 27.99 -19.02 10.08
CA TYR A 268 27.19 -17.90 9.57
C TYR A 268 28.09 -16.89 8.88
N ASP A 269 27.52 -16.21 7.88
CA ASP A 269 28.17 -15.09 7.22
C ASP A 269 28.18 -13.85 8.12
N ILE A 270 29.34 -13.19 8.22
CA ILE A 270 29.46 -11.89 8.89
C ILE A 270 28.76 -10.81 8.06
N GLN A 271 27.93 -10.00 8.72
CA GLN A 271 27.15 -8.93 8.08
C GLN A 271 27.67 -7.53 8.40
N SER A 272 28.18 -7.32 9.61
CA SER A 272 28.81 -6.07 10.00
C SER A 272 29.99 -6.33 10.92
N ALA A 273 30.88 -5.34 11.01
CA ALA A 273 32.02 -5.34 11.90
C ALA A 273 32.33 -3.89 12.27
N GLU A 274 32.94 -3.70 13.44
CA GLU A 274 33.30 -2.38 13.96
C GLU A 274 34.76 -2.38 14.38
N LEU A 275 35.46 -1.28 14.08
CA LEU A 275 36.82 -1.02 14.56
C LEU A 275 36.81 0.13 15.57
N ASP A 276 37.77 0.15 16.48
CA ASP A 276 38.07 1.36 17.26
C ASP A 276 38.91 2.37 16.44
N ASP A 277 39.16 3.55 17.02
CA ASP A 277 39.96 4.61 16.40
C ASP A 277 41.41 4.20 16.07
N ASN A 278 41.90 3.12 16.68
CA ASN A 278 43.22 2.56 16.41
C ASN A 278 43.18 1.46 15.34
N GLY A 279 42.02 1.19 14.75
CA GLY A 279 41.84 0.18 13.73
C GLY A 279 41.77 -1.26 14.27
N LYS A 280 41.54 -1.45 15.57
CA LYS A 280 41.37 -2.78 16.17
C LYS A 280 39.91 -3.22 16.07
N LEU A 281 39.66 -4.47 15.69
CA LEU A 281 38.32 -5.07 15.66
C LEU A 281 37.71 -5.14 17.07
N ILE A 282 36.51 -4.56 17.25
CA ILE A 282 35.80 -4.49 18.54
C ILE A 282 34.50 -5.27 18.56
N ALA A 283 33.85 -5.44 17.40
CA ALA A 283 32.63 -6.21 17.27
C ALA A 283 32.50 -6.82 15.87
N ALA A 284 31.82 -7.96 15.77
CA ALA A 284 31.38 -8.55 14.50
C ALA A 284 29.98 -9.18 14.67
N SER A 285 29.07 -8.86 13.75
CA SER A 285 27.67 -9.29 13.84
C SER A 285 27.26 -10.21 12.69
N TYR A 286 26.36 -11.13 13.00
CA TYR A 286 25.83 -12.16 12.10
C TYR A 286 24.40 -12.54 12.52
N ILE A 287 23.67 -13.27 11.68
CA ILE A 287 22.34 -13.79 12.04
C ILE A 287 22.45 -15.23 12.50
N LYS A 288 22.10 -15.48 13.75
CA LYS A 288 22.09 -16.82 14.35
C LYS A 288 20.69 -17.19 14.77
N HIS A 289 20.18 -18.31 14.27
CA HIS A 289 18.82 -18.78 14.55
C HIS A 289 17.76 -17.70 14.27
N GLY A 290 17.98 -16.94 13.19
CA GLY A 290 17.09 -15.84 12.81
C GLY A 290 17.22 -14.57 13.65
N LYS A 291 18.17 -14.51 14.59
CA LYS A 291 18.42 -13.34 15.45
C LYS A 291 19.71 -12.61 15.10
N TYR A 292 19.68 -11.29 15.06
CA TYR A 292 20.88 -10.46 14.98
C TYR A 292 21.71 -10.64 16.26
N THR A 293 22.93 -11.13 16.08
CA THR A 293 23.86 -11.50 17.16
C THR A 293 25.21 -10.85 16.92
N THR A 294 25.80 -10.31 17.98
CA THR A 294 27.11 -9.64 17.92
C THR A 294 28.09 -10.30 18.88
N ASP A 295 29.25 -10.68 18.36
CA ASP A 295 30.40 -11.07 19.16
C ASP A 295 31.26 -9.82 19.42
N TYR A 296 31.58 -9.57 20.70
CA TYR A 296 32.40 -8.43 21.12
C TYR A 296 33.81 -8.90 21.50
N PHE A 297 34.82 -8.12 21.11
CA PHE A 297 36.24 -8.40 21.35
C PHE A 297 36.88 -7.48 22.41
N ILE A 298 36.03 -6.67 23.06
CA ILE A 298 36.39 -5.78 24.16
C ILE A 298 35.33 -5.91 25.26
N ASP A 299 35.78 -6.29 26.47
CA ASP A 299 34.93 -6.57 27.63
C ASP A 299 33.93 -5.44 27.97
N ALA A 300 34.33 -4.17 27.79
CA ALA A 300 33.46 -3.03 28.10
C ALA A 300 32.20 -2.98 27.23
N TYR A 301 32.35 -3.24 25.92
CA TYR A 301 31.21 -3.28 24.99
C TYR A 301 30.35 -4.51 25.21
N GLU A 302 30.98 -5.67 25.45
CA GLU A 302 30.26 -6.91 25.76
C GLU A 302 29.39 -6.77 27.02
N GLN A 303 29.93 -6.16 28.08
CA GLN A 303 29.21 -5.92 29.33
C GLN A 303 28.06 -4.94 29.15
N LEU A 304 28.25 -3.87 28.37
CA LEU A 304 27.18 -2.92 28.06
C LEU A 304 26.05 -3.60 27.29
N HIS A 305 26.37 -4.29 26.19
CA HIS A 305 25.38 -5.00 25.39
C HIS A 305 24.61 -6.03 26.23
N SER A 306 25.32 -6.81 27.05
CA SER A 306 24.70 -7.82 27.93
C SER A 306 23.71 -7.20 28.92
N LYS A 307 24.03 -6.03 29.50
CA LYS A 307 23.10 -5.33 30.42
C LYS A 307 21.84 -4.86 29.72
N VAL A 308 21.98 -4.29 28.52
CA VAL A 308 20.84 -3.83 27.71
C VAL A 308 19.99 -5.03 27.28
N ALA A 309 20.63 -6.11 26.80
CA ALA A 309 19.94 -7.35 26.44
C ALA A 309 19.19 -7.95 27.65
N GLU A 310 19.78 -7.96 28.85
CA GLU A 310 19.11 -8.43 30.08
C GLU A 310 17.87 -7.60 30.40
N ALA A 311 17.92 -6.27 30.21
CA ALA A 311 16.79 -5.38 30.42
C ALA A 311 15.66 -5.58 29.39
N LEU A 312 16.02 -5.96 28.16
CA LEU A 312 15.09 -6.18 27.05
C LEU A 312 14.55 -7.61 26.96
N GLY A 313 15.19 -8.58 27.62
CA GLY A 313 14.75 -9.97 27.69
C GLY A 313 14.95 -10.72 26.36
N ASP A 314 13.85 -11.18 25.75
CA ASP A 314 13.87 -11.95 24.49
C ASP A 314 14.02 -11.04 23.24
N GLU A 315 13.89 -9.72 23.41
CA GLU A 315 14.00 -8.73 22.33
C GLU A 315 15.45 -8.59 21.85
N GLN A 316 15.62 -8.46 20.54
CA GLN A 316 16.88 -8.11 19.88
C GLN A 316 16.95 -6.58 19.78
N PHE A 317 18.15 -6.00 19.69
CA PHE A 317 18.28 -4.57 19.49
C PHE A 317 19.53 -4.20 18.67
N PHE A 318 19.50 -3.01 18.12
CA PHE A 318 20.66 -2.35 17.52
C PHE A 318 20.65 -0.85 17.87
N TRP A 319 21.83 -0.24 17.84
CA TRP A 319 22.00 1.20 18.03
C TRP A 319 21.57 1.94 16.75
N VAL A 320 20.72 2.96 16.91
CA VAL A 320 20.16 3.75 15.81
C VAL A 320 20.98 5.00 15.55
N ASP A 321 21.30 5.75 16.62
CA ASP A 321 22.03 7.01 16.55
C ASP A 321 22.63 7.37 17.92
N SER A 322 23.62 8.25 17.93
CA SER A 322 24.34 8.68 19.14
C SER A 322 24.79 10.14 19.06
N SER A 323 24.80 10.83 20.20
CA SER A 323 25.58 12.07 20.36
C SER A 323 27.07 11.80 20.12
N ILE A 324 27.82 12.85 19.76
CA ILE A 324 29.27 12.74 19.44
C ILE A 324 30.07 12.16 20.61
N ASP A 325 29.68 12.50 21.84
CA ASP A 325 30.36 12.04 23.06
C ASP A 325 29.88 10.65 23.55
N GLY A 326 28.94 10.02 22.85
CA GLY A 326 28.40 8.72 23.21
C GLY A 326 27.52 8.70 24.47
N LYS A 327 27.12 9.88 24.99
CA LYS A 327 26.35 9.97 26.24
C LYS A 327 24.86 9.75 26.06
N THR A 328 24.32 10.23 24.94
CA THR A 328 22.91 10.12 24.58
C THR A 328 22.80 9.25 23.35
N GLN A 329 22.15 8.10 23.47
CA GLN A 329 22.04 7.11 22.40
C GLN A 329 20.58 6.72 22.20
N ILE A 330 20.24 6.39 20.96
CA ILE A 330 18.95 5.80 20.61
C ILE A 330 19.20 4.36 20.22
N LEU A 331 18.42 3.46 20.78
CA LEU A 331 18.40 2.06 20.36
C LEU A 331 17.00 1.69 19.90
N PHE A 332 16.94 0.75 18.97
CA PHE A 332 15.70 0.16 18.48
C PHE A 332 15.67 -1.31 18.87
N SER A 333 14.63 -1.74 19.58
CA SER A 333 14.42 -3.15 19.92
C SER A 333 13.25 -3.76 19.14
N HIS A 334 13.37 -5.03 18.79
CA HIS A 334 12.36 -5.78 18.05
C HIS A 334 12.48 -7.29 18.31
N SER A 335 11.44 -8.05 17.95
CA SER A 335 11.45 -9.53 17.92
C SER A 335 10.24 -10.02 17.13
N ALA A 336 10.09 -11.34 16.94
CA ALA A 336 8.84 -11.91 16.41
C ALA A 336 7.58 -11.47 17.18
N THR A 337 7.71 -11.07 18.46
CA THR A 337 6.60 -10.60 19.29
C THR A 337 6.60 -9.11 19.61
N VAL A 338 7.53 -8.34 19.03
CA VAL A 338 7.65 -6.90 19.28
C VAL A 338 7.91 -6.22 17.94
N PRO A 339 6.90 -5.51 17.37
CA PRO A 339 7.04 -4.83 16.09
C PRO A 339 8.22 -3.85 16.04
N GLY A 340 8.49 -3.19 17.17
CA GLY A 340 9.56 -2.20 17.28
C GLY A 340 9.35 -1.24 18.44
N LYS A 341 10.44 -0.87 19.12
CA LYS A 341 10.43 0.15 20.18
C LYS A 341 11.71 0.97 20.10
N TYR A 342 11.58 2.29 20.20
CA TYR A 342 12.71 3.21 20.35
C TYR A 342 12.93 3.52 21.83
N TYR A 343 14.16 3.34 22.30
CA TYR A 343 14.56 3.75 23.64
C TYR A 343 15.65 4.81 23.58
N LEU A 344 15.56 5.76 24.50
CA LEU A 344 16.63 6.64 24.90
C LEU A 344 17.52 5.90 25.90
N TYR A 345 18.82 5.87 25.64
CA TYR A 345 19.82 5.33 26.54
C TYR A 345 20.84 6.41 26.93
N GLN A 346 20.97 6.64 28.24
CA GLN A 346 21.93 7.59 28.82
C GLN A 346 23.09 6.81 29.45
N SER A 347 24.28 6.90 28.85
CA SER A 347 25.41 6.02 29.21
C SER A 347 26.06 6.39 30.55
N GLU A 348 26.05 7.66 30.95
CA GLU A 348 26.61 8.09 32.24
C GLU A 348 25.82 7.58 33.45
N THR A 349 24.49 7.51 33.33
CA THR A 349 23.58 7.07 34.39
C THR A 349 23.16 5.61 34.24
N ASN A 350 23.49 4.98 33.11
CA ASN A 350 23.01 3.65 32.70
C ASN A 350 21.47 3.58 32.78
N HIS A 351 20.80 4.64 32.31
CA HIS A 351 19.36 4.78 32.31
C HIS A 351 18.79 4.55 30.91
N MET A 352 17.75 3.73 30.81
CA MET A 352 17.04 3.43 29.57
C MET A 352 15.56 3.79 29.73
N GLU A 353 15.04 4.61 28.82
CA GLU A 353 13.65 5.08 28.81
C GLU A 353 13.00 4.81 27.45
N LEU A 354 11.77 4.28 27.45
CA LEU A 354 11.00 4.09 26.22
C LEU A 354 10.54 5.44 25.67
N LEU A 355 10.93 5.76 24.44
CA LEU A 355 10.45 6.96 23.73
C LEU A 355 9.18 6.66 22.96
N PHE A 356 9.24 5.64 22.08
CA PHE A 356 8.16 5.32 21.15
C PHE A 356 7.99 3.81 21.02
N SER A 357 6.74 3.37 20.95
CA SER A 357 6.39 2.03 20.49
C SER A 357 5.84 2.16 19.08
N VAL A 358 6.37 1.41 18.13
CA VAL A 358 5.87 1.48 16.75
C VAL A 358 4.50 0.81 16.63
N ALA A 359 4.15 -0.11 17.54
CA ALA A 359 2.87 -0.82 17.58
C ALA A 359 1.66 0.13 17.69
N LYS A 360 0.74 0.04 16.73
CA LYS A 360 -0.53 0.80 16.72
C LYS A 360 -1.43 0.39 17.88
N ASN A 361 -1.60 -0.92 18.07
CA ASN A 361 -2.24 -1.48 19.26
C ASN A 361 -1.17 -1.90 20.29
N LYS A 362 -0.99 -1.08 21.33
CA LYS A 362 0.02 -1.30 22.39
C LYS A 362 -0.32 -2.43 23.35
N ASP A 363 -1.59 -2.85 23.40
CA ASP A 363 -2.07 -3.92 24.27
C ASP A 363 -2.10 -5.28 23.56
N ALA A 364 -1.81 -5.31 22.25
CA ALA A 364 -1.78 -6.54 21.46
C ALA A 364 -0.69 -7.51 21.95
N THR A 365 -1.04 -8.80 21.96
CA THR A 365 -0.10 -9.89 22.24
C THR A 365 0.15 -10.69 20.97
N TYR A 366 1.42 -10.99 20.71
CA TYR A 366 1.87 -11.62 19.47
C TYR A 366 2.41 -13.03 19.71
N ALA A 367 2.22 -13.91 18.73
CA ALA A 367 2.64 -15.31 18.77
C ALA A 367 4.17 -15.44 18.74
N LYS A 368 4.71 -16.30 19.63
CA LYS A 368 6.15 -16.60 19.65
C LYS A 368 6.52 -17.55 18.52
N THR A 369 7.68 -17.32 17.92
CA THR A 369 8.32 -18.25 16.98
C THR A 369 9.34 -19.12 17.72
N THR A 370 9.33 -20.42 17.42
CA THR A 370 10.29 -21.39 17.96
C THR A 370 11.24 -21.84 16.86
N PHE A 371 12.54 -21.69 17.10
CA PHE A 371 13.59 -22.22 16.24
C PHE A 371 13.82 -23.72 16.46
N PHE A 372 14.13 -24.46 15.40
CA PHE A 372 14.59 -25.85 15.46
C PHE A 372 15.58 -26.19 14.35
N ASN A 373 16.46 -27.17 14.60
CA ASN A 373 17.34 -27.74 13.57
C ASN A 373 16.81 -29.10 13.14
N PHE A 374 16.99 -29.43 11.86
CA PHE A 374 16.67 -30.74 11.32
C PHE A 374 17.65 -31.12 10.21
N LYS A 375 17.55 -32.35 9.72
CA LYS A 375 18.35 -32.84 8.59
C LYS A 375 17.46 -33.06 7.38
N ALA A 376 17.90 -32.59 6.22
CA ALA A 376 17.35 -33.01 4.94
C ALA A 376 17.60 -34.50 4.69
N TYR A 377 16.92 -35.07 3.70
CA TYR A 377 17.07 -36.50 3.35
C TYR A 377 18.49 -36.88 2.90
N ASP A 378 19.27 -35.93 2.38
CA ASP A 378 20.68 -36.11 2.00
C ASP A 378 21.65 -35.84 3.17
N GLY A 379 21.15 -35.50 4.36
CA GLY A 379 21.92 -35.26 5.57
C GLY A 379 22.32 -33.80 5.82
N THR A 380 21.99 -32.88 4.91
CA THR A 380 22.21 -31.43 5.05
C THR A 380 21.52 -30.90 6.31
N ASN A 381 22.23 -30.12 7.14
CA ASN A 381 21.63 -29.54 8.34
C ASN A 381 20.93 -28.22 7.99
N LEU A 382 19.67 -28.08 8.38
CA LEU A 382 18.82 -26.95 8.03
C LEU A 382 18.20 -26.31 9.27
N GLU A 383 17.77 -25.06 9.10
CA GLU A 383 17.12 -24.26 10.14
C GLU A 383 15.64 -24.06 9.82
N GLY A 384 14.78 -24.32 10.80
CA GLY A 384 13.33 -24.15 10.69
C GLY A 384 12.75 -23.30 11.82
N TYR A 385 11.62 -22.67 11.54
CA TYR A 385 10.91 -21.78 12.44
C TYR A 385 9.44 -22.18 12.50
N LEU A 386 8.91 -22.33 13.71
CA LEU A 386 7.53 -22.71 13.96
C LEU A 386 6.84 -21.65 14.81
N THR A 387 5.88 -20.93 14.23
CA THR A 387 5.01 -20.00 14.97
C THR A 387 3.70 -20.70 15.26
N LYS A 388 3.33 -20.79 16.54
CA LYS A 388 2.07 -21.38 16.97
C LYS A 388 1.07 -20.32 17.40
N PRO A 389 -0.23 -20.52 17.16
CA PRO A 389 -1.25 -19.62 17.68
C PRO A 389 -1.22 -19.62 19.21
N ILE A 390 -1.46 -18.46 19.83
CA ILE A 390 -1.49 -18.36 21.30
C ILE A 390 -2.70 -19.11 21.86
N ASN A 391 -3.87 -18.91 21.23
CA ASN A 391 -5.16 -19.53 21.56
C ASN A 391 -5.88 -19.93 20.27
N ASN A 392 -7.00 -20.64 20.38
CA ASN A 392 -7.87 -21.01 19.26
C ASN A 392 -7.15 -21.80 18.16
N ASP A 393 -6.19 -22.66 18.53
CA ASP A 393 -5.48 -23.52 17.59
C ASP A 393 -6.47 -24.37 16.77
N LYS A 394 -6.54 -24.10 15.47
CA LYS A 394 -7.38 -24.83 14.51
C LYS A 394 -6.79 -26.18 14.15
N GLN A 395 -5.58 -26.49 14.63
CA GLN A 395 -4.79 -27.66 14.27
C GLN A 395 -4.54 -27.73 12.76
N VAL A 396 -4.25 -26.57 12.17
CA VAL A 396 -3.91 -26.42 10.75
C VAL A 396 -2.46 -25.97 10.65
N LEU A 397 -1.65 -26.76 9.94
CA LEU A 397 -0.27 -26.43 9.61
C LEU A 397 -0.22 -25.71 8.25
N LEU A 398 0.31 -24.49 8.23
CA LEU A 398 0.64 -23.75 7.03
C LEU A 398 2.15 -23.84 6.78
N VAL A 399 2.53 -24.54 5.71
CA VAL A 399 3.92 -24.62 5.25
C VAL A 399 4.18 -23.43 4.35
N MET A 400 5.03 -22.52 4.82
CA MET A 400 5.27 -21.21 4.22
C MET A 400 6.72 -21.07 3.74
N PRO A 401 7.06 -21.61 2.55
CA PRO A 401 8.36 -21.36 1.94
C PRO A 401 8.51 -19.88 1.52
N HIS A 402 9.66 -19.29 1.82
CA HIS A 402 9.98 -17.92 1.42
C HIS A 402 10.23 -17.79 -0.09
N GLY A 403 10.16 -16.55 -0.59
CA GLY A 403 10.56 -16.17 -1.96
C GLY A 403 12.07 -16.21 -2.19
N GLY A 404 12.53 -15.76 -3.36
CA GLY A 404 13.93 -15.91 -3.80
C GLY A 404 14.02 -16.94 -4.93
N PRO A 405 14.46 -18.19 -4.69
CA PRO A 405 14.87 -18.79 -3.42
C PRO A 405 16.29 -18.43 -2.98
N ILE A 406 17.11 -17.93 -3.92
CA ILE A 406 18.53 -17.70 -3.69
C ILE A 406 18.73 -16.35 -3.02
N GLY A 407 19.44 -16.33 -1.90
CA GLY A 407 19.85 -15.09 -1.24
C GLY A 407 18.82 -14.49 -0.28
N ILE A 408 17.69 -15.17 -0.08
CA ILE A 408 16.66 -14.80 0.92
C ILE A 408 16.75 -15.77 2.10
N ARG A 409 16.33 -15.36 3.30
CA ARG A 409 16.25 -16.24 4.47
C ARG A 409 15.07 -15.84 5.36
N GLU A 410 14.65 -16.78 6.17
CA GLU A 410 13.78 -16.62 7.30
C GLU A 410 14.53 -16.15 8.56
N SER A 411 13.86 -15.30 9.34
CA SER A 411 14.33 -14.70 10.58
C SER A 411 13.29 -14.82 11.71
N ASP A 412 13.74 -14.58 12.95
CA ASP A 412 12.91 -14.47 14.15
C ASP A 412 12.51 -13.00 14.38
N GLU A 413 12.03 -12.36 13.32
CA GLU A 413 11.59 -10.96 13.27
C GLU A 413 10.07 -10.87 13.19
N PHE A 414 9.54 -9.70 13.51
CA PHE A 414 8.12 -9.42 13.44
C PHE A 414 7.64 -9.49 11.98
N SER A 415 6.71 -10.41 11.69
CA SER A 415 6.03 -10.48 10.39
C SER A 415 4.53 -10.24 10.59
N PRO A 416 3.98 -9.14 10.01
CA PRO A 416 2.54 -8.86 10.05
C PRO A 416 1.68 -10.03 9.55
N GLU A 417 2.10 -10.68 8.45
CA GLU A 417 1.39 -11.82 7.87
C GLU A 417 1.37 -13.03 8.80
N VAL A 418 2.53 -13.39 9.38
CA VAL A 418 2.64 -14.50 10.33
C VAL A 418 1.79 -14.25 11.57
N GLN A 419 1.81 -13.02 12.10
CA GLN A 419 0.99 -12.65 13.27
C GLN A 419 -0.51 -12.62 12.95
N TYR A 420 -0.88 -12.14 11.77
CA TYR A 420 -2.27 -12.14 11.30
C TYR A 420 -2.82 -13.58 11.23
N LEU A 421 -2.09 -14.51 10.61
CA LEU A 421 -2.48 -15.92 10.49
C LEU A 421 -2.45 -16.63 11.85
N ALA A 422 -1.42 -16.41 12.67
CA ALA A 422 -1.34 -17.00 14.00
C ALA A 422 -2.49 -16.54 14.92
N SER A 423 -2.89 -15.25 14.86
CA SER A 423 -4.04 -14.75 15.63
C SER A 423 -5.37 -15.38 15.21
N ARG A 424 -5.44 -15.95 14.00
CA ARG A 424 -6.59 -16.69 13.46
C ARG A 424 -6.47 -18.20 13.67
N GLY A 425 -5.54 -18.67 14.50
CA GLY A 425 -5.48 -20.07 14.92
C GLY A 425 -4.65 -20.98 14.02
N PHE A 426 -3.89 -20.43 13.08
CA PHE A 426 -3.01 -21.22 12.19
C PHE A 426 -1.62 -21.39 12.80
N THR A 427 -1.03 -22.57 12.62
CA THR A 427 0.40 -22.81 12.91
C THR A 427 1.21 -22.63 11.63
N ILE A 428 2.30 -21.87 11.67
CA ILE A 428 3.09 -21.52 10.49
C ILE A 428 4.49 -22.12 10.60
N LEU A 429 4.89 -22.91 9.60
CA LEU A 429 6.22 -23.48 9.43
C LEU A 429 6.97 -22.74 8.32
N ARG A 430 8.12 -22.16 8.67
CA ARG A 430 9.04 -21.50 7.73
C ARG A 430 10.41 -22.17 7.80
N VAL A 431 11.15 -22.22 6.69
CA VAL A 431 12.37 -23.03 6.56
C VAL A 431 13.43 -22.28 5.78
N ASN A 432 14.66 -22.24 6.31
CA ASN A 432 15.86 -21.88 5.56
C ASN A 432 16.40 -23.12 4.84
N PHE A 433 15.88 -23.36 3.63
CA PHE A 433 16.32 -24.45 2.74
C PHE A 433 17.62 -24.09 2.00
N ARG A 434 18.24 -25.06 1.31
CA ARG A 434 19.45 -24.79 0.50
C ARG A 434 19.22 -23.67 -0.51
N GLY A 435 20.18 -22.74 -0.63
CA GLY A 435 19.98 -21.47 -1.33
C GLY A 435 19.64 -20.29 -0.44
N SER A 436 19.30 -20.51 0.84
CA SER A 436 19.05 -19.39 1.76
C SER A 436 20.33 -18.61 2.08
N ALA A 437 20.23 -17.30 2.28
CA ALA A 437 21.37 -16.46 2.64
C ALA A 437 21.88 -16.67 4.08
N GLY A 438 23.17 -16.39 4.30
CA GLY A 438 23.76 -16.30 5.64
C GLY A 438 24.50 -17.55 6.11
N PHE A 439 24.64 -18.56 5.26
CA PHE A 439 25.24 -19.86 5.59
C PHE A 439 26.50 -20.20 4.75
N GLY A 440 27.04 -19.22 4.00
CA GLY A 440 28.15 -19.39 3.06
C GLY A 440 27.72 -19.63 1.61
N LYS A 441 28.65 -19.39 0.68
CA LYS A 441 28.46 -19.53 -0.77
C LYS A 441 28.10 -20.95 -1.18
N GLU A 442 28.70 -21.98 -0.58
CA GLU A 442 28.42 -23.37 -0.92
C GLU A 442 26.95 -23.72 -0.63
N PHE A 443 26.42 -23.25 0.50
CA PHE A 443 25.01 -23.45 0.83
C PHE A 443 24.09 -22.67 -0.11
N LEU A 444 24.45 -21.43 -0.45
CA LEU A 444 23.74 -20.58 -1.42
C LEU A 444 23.70 -21.25 -2.82
N GLU A 445 24.86 -21.64 -3.35
CA GLU A 445 25.02 -22.25 -4.67
C GLU A 445 24.36 -23.64 -4.73
N SER A 446 24.26 -24.36 -3.61
CA SER A 446 23.59 -25.66 -3.58
C SER A 446 22.07 -25.60 -3.83
N GLY A 447 21.45 -24.41 -3.80
CA GLY A 447 20.06 -24.19 -4.22
C GLY A 447 19.89 -23.82 -5.69
N VAL A 448 20.95 -23.43 -6.39
CA VAL A 448 20.87 -22.97 -7.78
C VAL A 448 20.42 -24.13 -8.68
N GLY A 449 19.38 -23.88 -9.48
CA GLY A 449 18.81 -24.90 -10.36
C GLY A 449 18.06 -26.03 -9.66
N GLN A 450 17.75 -25.88 -8.36
CA GLN A 450 17.08 -26.92 -7.56
C GLN A 450 15.57 -26.71 -7.38
N PHE A 451 14.96 -25.87 -8.22
CA PHE A 451 13.51 -25.75 -8.33
C PHE A 451 12.87 -27.10 -8.55
N GLY A 452 11.82 -27.40 -7.80
CA GLY A 452 11.07 -28.65 -7.94
C GLY A 452 11.93 -29.88 -7.65
N ASN A 453 13.07 -29.77 -6.97
CA ASN A 453 14.03 -30.83 -6.74
C ASN A 453 14.47 -30.87 -5.27
N LEU A 454 15.71 -30.48 -4.98
CA LEU A 454 16.30 -30.60 -3.65
C LEU A 454 15.76 -29.56 -2.67
N ILE A 455 15.35 -28.37 -3.13
CA ILE A 455 14.75 -27.37 -2.23
C ILE A 455 13.41 -27.88 -1.68
N GLU A 456 12.53 -28.43 -2.52
CA GLU A 456 11.27 -29.02 -2.04
C GLU A 456 11.50 -30.25 -1.16
N GLN A 457 12.60 -30.99 -1.36
CA GLN A 457 12.99 -32.08 -0.45
C GLN A 457 13.40 -31.57 0.93
N ASP A 458 14.12 -30.45 1.00
CA ASP A 458 14.47 -29.78 2.24
C ASP A 458 13.22 -29.34 3.01
N ILE A 459 12.27 -28.71 2.31
CA ILE A 459 11.00 -28.29 2.90
C ILE A 459 10.19 -29.52 3.36
N SER A 460 10.08 -30.57 2.53
CA SER A 460 9.38 -31.80 2.90
C SER A 460 10.02 -32.52 4.09
N ALA A 461 11.34 -32.42 4.27
CA ALA A 461 12.00 -32.96 5.47
C ALA A 461 11.63 -32.18 6.74
N ALA A 462 11.51 -30.85 6.64
CA ALA A 462 11.03 -30.02 7.75
C ALA A 462 9.58 -30.37 8.12
N VAL A 463 8.72 -30.55 7.11
CA VAL A 463 7.33 -30.96 7.31
C VAL A 463 7.26 -32.33 7.98
N ALA A 464 8.04 -33.31 7.52
CA ALA A 464 8.10 -34.63 8.15
C ALA A 464 8.56 -34.57 9.61
N GLU A 465 9.57 -33.75 9.92
CA GLU A 465 10.04 -33.52 11.28
C GLU A 465 8.92 -32.95 12.16
N ILE A 466 8.22 -31.92 11.70
CA ILE A 466 7.11 -31.29 12.43
C ILE A 466 5.93 -32.25 12.63
N LEU A 467 5.53 -32.99 11.59
CA LEU A 467 4.44 -33.97 11.67
C LEU A 467 4.79 -35.18 12.55
N SER A 468 6.08 -35.43 12.81
CA SER A 468 6.49 -36.47 13.77
C SER A 468 6.33 -36.03 15.24
N GLN A 469 6.37 -34.72 15.49
CA GLN A 469 6.29 -34.14 16.83
C GLN A 469 4.89 -33.64 17.19
N TYR A 470 4.10 -33.24 16.19
CA TYR A 470 2.79 -32.61 16.35
C TYR A 470 1.74 -33.26 15.45
N SER A 471 0.49 -33.27 15.92
CA SER A 471 -0.65 -33.73 15.13
C SER A 471 -1.47 -32.54 14.67
N PHE A 472 -1.68 -32.45 13.36
CA PHE A 472 -2.54 -31.47 12.72
C PHE A 472 -3.71 -32.18 12.05
N LYS A 473 -4.88 -31.54 12.04
CA LYS A 473 -6.06 -31.99 11.28
C LYS A 473 -5.90 -31.72 9.80
N HIS A 474 -5.29 -30.58 9.47
CA HIS A 474 -5.07 -30.15 8.10
C HIS A 474 -3.65 -29.64 7.89
N THR A 475 -3.13 -29.82 6.68
CA THR A 475 -1.87 -29.20 6.24
C THR A 475 -2.10 -28.53 4.90
N CYS A 476 -1.63 -27.29 4.77
CA CYS A 476 -1.67 -26.52 3.54
C CYS A 476 -0.33 -25.88 3.24
N SER A 477 -0.10 -25.53 1.99
CA SER A 477 1.09 -24.79 1.56
C SER A 477 0.69 -23.38 1.10
N ILE A 478 1.44 -22.38 1.54
CA ILE A 478 1.21 -20.97 1.20
C ILE A 478 2.54 -20.30 0.87
N GLY A 479 2.60 -19.44 -0.14
CA GLY A 479 3.82 -18.66 -0.35
C GLY A 479 3.71 -17.66 -1.49
N ALA A 480 4.69 -16.76 -1.56
CA ALA A 480 4.79 -15.72 -2.56
C ALA A 480 6.06 -15.88 -3.42
N SER A 481 6.02 -15.46 -4.69
CA SER A 481 7.17 -15.55 -5.62
C SER A 481 7.61 -17.01 -5.82
N TYR A 482 8.89 -17.33 -5.61
CA TYR A 482 9.34 -18.73 -5.51
C TYR A 482 8.54 -19.54 -4.46
N GLY A 483 8.15 -18.93 -3.34
CA GLY A 483 7.30 -19.56 -2.35
C GLY A 483 5.94 -19.97 -2.93
N GLY A 484 5.39 -19.18 -3.87
CA GLY A 484 4.14 -19.52 -4.59
C GLY A 484 4.33 -20.70 -5.54
N TYR A 485 5.45 -20.75 -6.27
CA TYR A 485 5.85 -21.93 -7.05
C TYR A 485 5.98 -23.17 -6.14
N SER A 486 6.72 -23.04 -5.05
CA SER A 486 7.04 -24.12 -4.13
C SER A 486 5.79 -24.64 -3.43
N ALA A 487 4.87 -23.75 -3.03
CA ALA A 487 3.60 -24.12 -2.43
C ALA A 487 2.79 -25.05 -3.34
N VAL A 488 2.71 -24.74 -4.63
CA VAL A 488 2.04 -25.59 -5.62
C VAL A 488 2.81 -26.90 -5.85
N MET A 489 4.13 -26.84 -5.99
CA MET A 489 4.96 -28.03 -6.23
C MET A 489 4.94 -29.02 -5.07
N LEU A 490 4.91 -28.54 -3.82
CA LEU A 490 4.76 -29.37 -2.63
C LEU A 490 3.44 -30.15 -2.66
N ALA A 491 2.34 -29.49 -3.03
CA ALA A 491 1.03 -30.13 -3.16
C ALA A 491 0.94 -31.09 -4.35
N ILE A 492 1.63 -30.81 -5.47
CA ILE A 492 1.75 -31.73 -6.61
C ILE A 492 2.52 -33.00 -6.22
N LYS A 493 3.63 -32.86 -5.50
CA LYS A 493 4.50 -33.98 -5.12
C LYS A 493 3.96 -34.82 -3.96
N HIS A 494 3.23 -34.18 -3.05
CA HIS A 494 2.70 -34.80 -1.84
C HIS A 494 1.19 -34.53 -1.69
N PRO A 495 0.37 -34.97 -2.67
CA PRO A 495 -1.05 -34.63 -2.73
C PRO A 495 -1.90 -35.24 -1.61
N ASP A 496 -1.33 -36.17 -0.82
CA ASP A 496 -2.00 -36.78 0.33
C ASP A 496 -1.63 -36.07 1.66
N ILE A 497 -0.69 -35.12 1.62
CA ILE A 497 -0.32 -34.27 2.77
C ILE A 497 -1.05 -32.93 2.70
N TYR A 498 -1.07 -32.31 1.52
CA TYR A 498 -1.58 -30.95 1.35
C TYR A 498 -3.03 -30.94 0.89
N GLU A 499 -3.89 -30.29 1.68
CA GLU A 499 -5.33 -30.17 1.43
C GLU A 499 -5.73 -28.83 0.82
N CYS A 500 -4.86 -27.82 0.83
CA CYS A 500 -5.10 -26.52 0.20
C CYS A 500 -3.80 -25.80 -0.15
N VAL A 501 -3.87 -24.91 -1.15
CA VAL A 501 -2.72 -24.13 -1.65
C VAL A 501 -3.10 -22.66 -1.82
N ILE A 502 -2.26 -21.75 -1.32
CA ILE A 502 -2.31 -20.32 -1.66
C ILE A 502 -0.99 -19.95 -2.33
N ALA A 503 -1.07 -19.45 -3.56
CA ALA A 503 0.10 -19.19 -4.38
C ALA A 503 0.07 -17.75 -4.93
N SER A 504 0.88 -16.88 -4.33
CA SER A 504 0.93 -15.45 -4.63
C SER A 504 2.12 -15.13 -5.53
N PHE A 505 1.92 -14.32 -6.57
CA PHE A 505 2.98 -13.80 -7.47
C PHE A 505 3.95 -14.88 -7.98
N GLY A 506 3.44 -16.11 -8.17
CA GLY A 506 4.26 -17.29 -8.40
C GLY A 506 4.68 -17.49 -9.85
N ILE A 507 5.72 -18.29 -10.03
CA ILE A 507 6.24 -18.71 -11.33
C ILE A 507 5.71 -20.12 -11.59
N TYR A 508 5.00 -20.38 -12.69
CA TYR A 508 4.31 -21.68 -12.89
C TYR A 508 4.70 -22.41 -14.18
N ASP A 509 5.37 -21.72 -15.11
CA ASP A 509 5.95 -22.18 -16.36
C ASP A 509 7.41 -21.69 -16.44
N LEU A 510 8.37 -22.53 -16.03
CA LEU A 510 9.78 -22.16 -16.02
C LEU A 510 10.32 -21.88 -17.44
N PRO A 511 9.97 -22.64 -18.49
CA PRO A 511 10.29 -22.27 -19.88
C PRO A 511 9.79 -20.88 -20.30
N LEU A 512 8.68 -20.39 -19.74
CA LEU A 512 8.14 -19.07 -20.07
C LEU A 512 9.06 -17.94 -19.55
N LEU A 513 9.78 -18.11 -18.44
CA LEU A 513 10.71 -17.10 -17.93
C LEU A 513 11.78 -16.69 -18.96
N TYR A 514 12.25 -17.66 -19.75
CA TYR A 514 13.28 -17.45 -20.77
C TYR A 514 12.76 -16.78 -22.05
N ASN A 515 11.44 -16.68 -22.23
CA ASN A 515 10.80 -16.24 -23.46
C ASN A 515 9.78 -15.11 -23.28
N ALA A 516 9.48 -14.71 -22.04
CA ALA A 516 8.51 -13.67 -21.73
C ALA A 516 9.17 -12.28 -21.71
N SER A 517 8.64 -11.34 -22.53
CA SER A 517 9.08 -9.93 -22.68
C SER A 517 10.34 -9.68 -23.51
N ASN A 518 10.44 -8.48 -24.12
CA ASN A 518 11.62 -8.04 -24.87
C ASN A 518 12.87 -7.86 -23.97
N ILE A 519 12.70 -7.74 -22.64
CA ILE A 519 13.77 -7.55 -21.65
C ILE A 519 14.47 -8.89 -21.33
N ALA A 520 13.73 -10.01 -21.38
CA ALA A 520 14.27 -11.35 -21.17
C ALA A 520 15.21 -11.87 -22.28
N LEU A 521 15.38 -11.08 -23.35
CA LEU A 521 16.33 -11.36 -24.42
C LEU A 521 17.74 -10.83 -24.15
N THR A 522 17.96 -10.11 -23.04
CA THR A 522 19.30 -9.68 -22.65
C THR A 522 20.07 -10.82 -21.99
N ARG A 523 21.37 -10.92 -22.26
CA ARG A 523 22.24 -11.94 -21.67
C ARG A 523 22.27 -11.83 -20.14
N ASP A 524 22.30 -10.60 -19.61
CA ASP A 524 22.35 -10.34 -18.16
C ASP A 524 21.08 -10.85 -17.45
N TYR A 525 19.90 -10.71 -18.06
CA TYR A 525 18.66 -11.25 -17.49
C TYR A 525 18.61 -12.78 -17.58
N GLN A 526 19.12 -13.37 -18.66
CA GLN A 526 19.24 -14.82 -18.77
C GLN A 526 20.18 -15.38 -17.69
N GLU A 527 21.32 -14.73 -17.43
CA GLU A 527 22.23 -15.11 -16.35
C GLU A 527 21.54 -15.08 -14.98
N LEU A 528 20.70 -14.07 -14.71
CA LEU A 528 19.93 -14.00 -13.47
C LEU A 528 18.94 -15.17 -13.32
N ILE A 529 18.24 -15.52 -14.40
CA ILE A 529 17.33 -16.67 -14.41
C ILE A 529 18.14 -17.97 -14.21
N GLU A 530 19.24 -18.16 -14.95
CA GLU A 530 20.12 -19.34 -14.85
C GLU A 530 20.67 -19.51 -13.44
N ARG A 531 21.07 -18.42 -12.78
CA ARG A 531 21.51 -18.38 -11.37
C ARG A 531 20.41 -18.71 -10.37
N THR A 532 19.17 -18.85 -10.81
CA THR A 532 18.02 -19.14 -9.96
C THR A 532 17.43 -20.51 -10.29
N VAL A 533 16.93 -20.68 -11.51
CA VAL A 533 16.21 -21.89 -11.97
C VAL A 533 17.11 -22.89 -12.71
N GLY A 534 18.38 -22.54 -12.96
CA GLY A 534 19.31 -23.34 -13.75
C GLY A 534 19.16 -23.10 -15.26
N GLU A 535 20.15 -23.53 -16.06
CA GLU A 535 20.16 -23.35 -17.53
C GLU A 535 18.88 -23.80 -18.22
N TYR A 536 18.51 -23.11 -19.31
CA TYR A 536 17.34 -23.49 -20.08
C TYR A 536 17.49 -24.92 -20.64
N ASN A 537 16.53 -25.77 -20.28
CA ASN A 537 16.37 -27.11 -20.83
C ASN A 537 14.86 -27.44 -20.96
N GLN A 538 14.49 -28.33 -21.87
CA GLN A 538 13.11 -28.80 -22.02
C GLN A 538 12.58 -29.52 -20.78
N ASP A 539 13.46 -30.14 -20.00
CA ASP A 539 13.12 -30.85 -18.76
C ASP A 539 12.60 -29.90 -17.66
N LEU A 540 12.79 -28.59 -17.80
CA LEU A 540 12.16 -27.59 -16.91
C LEU A 540 10.62 -27.71 -16.91
N LYS A 541 10.02 -28.31 -17.94
CA LYS A 541 8.59 -28.64 -17.95
C LYS A 541 8.20 -29.65 -16.88
N ASP A 542 9.07 -30.61 -16.56
CA ASP A 542 8.78 -31.68 -15.60
C ASP A 542 8.70 -31.16 -14.16
N ILE A 543 9.32 -30.01 -13.90
CA ILE A 543 9.27 -29.31 -12.62
C ILE A 543 8.44 -28.01 -12.69
N SER A 544 7.64 -27.81 -13.74
CA SER A 544 6.79 -26.62 -13.88
C SER A 544 5.32 -26.95 -13.53
N PRO A 545 4.71 -26.26 -12.54
CA PRO A 545 3.34 -26.49 -12.10
C PRO A 545 2.31 -26.57 -13.23
N VAL A 546 2.44 -25.72 -14.27
CA VAL A 546 1.47 -25.68 -15.38
C VAL A 546 1.41 -26.99 -16.18
N TYR A 547 2.52 -27.71 -16.33
CA TYR A 547 2.56 -28.97 -17.07
C TYR A 547 2.24 -30.17 -16.16
N GLN A 548 2.35 -30.00 -14.85
CA GLN A 548 2.04 -31.01 -13.83
C GLN A 548 0.66 -30.83 -13.18
N ALA A 549 -0.16 -29.91 -13.69
CA ALA A 549 -1.43 -29.50 -13.11
C ALA A 549 -2.42 -30.65 -12.87
N THR A 550 -2.36 -31.74 -13.65
CA THR A 550 -3.24 -32.92 -13.46
C THR A 550 -2.95 -33.70 -12.18
N SER A 551 -1.77 -33.53 -11.59
CA SER A 551 -1.38 -34.18 -10.33
C SER A 551 -1.81 -33.38 -9.10
N LEU A 552 -2.18 -32.12 -9.27
CA LEU A 552 -2.66 -31.27 -8.18
C LEU A 552 -4.08 -31.66 -7.80
N LYS A 553 -4.30 -32.03 -6.53
CA LYS A 553 -5.63 -32.37 -6.00
C LYS A 553 -6.21 -31.26 -5.13
N ALA A 554 -5.34 -30.55 -4.41
CA ALA A 554 -5.74 -29.52 -3.46
C ALA A 554 -6.34 -28.29 -4.19
N PRO A 555 -7.43 -27.67 -3.68
CA PRO A 555 -7.89 -26.38 -4.16
C PRO A 555 -6.79 -25.32 -4.08
N VAL A 556 -6.81 -24.37 -5.01
CA VAL A 556 -5.79 -23.33 -5.14
C VAL A 556 -6.41 -21.93 -5.15
N LEU A 557 -5.85 -21.01 -4.36
CA LEU A 557 -6.03 -19.57 -4.56
C LEU A 557 -4.79 -19.00 -5.25
N ILE A 558 -4.95 -18.40 -6.42
CA ILE A 558 -3.87 -17.70 -7.14
C ILE A 558 -4.03 -16.20 -6.97
N ILE A 559 -3.01 -15.55 -6.39
CA ILE A 559 -2.95 -14.11 -6.21
C ILE A 559 -1.86 -13.55 -7.13
N ALA A 560 -2.13 -12.48 -7.87
CA ALA A 560 -1.14 -11.91 -8.79
C ALA A 560 -1.34 -10.42 -9.06
N GLY A 561 -0.24 -9.72 -9.35
CA GLY A 561 -0.27 -8.35 -9.88
C GLY A 561 -0.23 -8.34 -11.41
N LYS A 562 -1.10 -7.54 -12.05
CA LYS A 562 -1.09 -7.40 -13.52
C LYS A 562 0.11 -6.61 -14.05
N GLN A 563 0.83 -5.90 -13.18
CA GLN A 563 2.04 -5.13 -13.50
C GLN A 563 3.31 -5.85 -13.02
N ASP A 564 3.24 -7.14 -12.69
CA ASP A 564 4.39 -7.91 -12.24
C ASP A 564 5.38 -8.13 -13.40
N GLU A 565 6.60 -7.61 -13.25
CA GLU A 565 7.70 -7.77 -14.22
C GLU A 565 8.73 -8.84 -13.81
N ILE A 566 8.63 -9.38 -12.59
CA ILE A 566 9.54 -10.42 -12.08
C ILE A 566 9.00 -11.81 -12.41
N SER A 567 7.78 -12.11 -11.97
CA SER A 567 7.10 -13.35 -12.34
C SER A 567 6.34 -13.19 -13.66
N GLY A 568 5.96 -11.97 -14.07
CA GLY A 568 5.16 -11.78 -15.27
C GLY A 568 3.72 -12.26 -15.08
N PHE A 569 2.72 -11.39 -15.28
CA PHE A 569 1.30 -11.74 -15.09
C PHE A 569 0.87 -13.02 -15.86
N GLU A 570 1.47 -13.28 -17.03
CA GLU A 570 1.15 -14.44 -17.84
C GLU A 570 1.42 -15.78 -17.14
N GLN A 571 2.36 -15.85 -16.19
CA GLN A 571 2.56 -17.06 -15.37
C GLN A 571 1.26 -17.46 -14.65
N SER A 572 0.70 -16.51 -13.90
CA SER A 572 -0.50 -16.71 -13.10
C SER A 572 -1.74 -16.90 -13.97
N ASN A 573 -1.89 -16.07 -15.01
CA ASN A 573 -3.01 -16.15 -15.94
C ASN A 573 -3.06 -17.51 -16.66
N ARG A 574 -1.92 -17.98 -17.18
CA ARG A 574 -1.84 -19.27 -17.87
C ARG A 574 -2.09 -20.44 -16.93
N PHE A 575 -1.53 -20.42 -15.72
CA PHE A 575 -1.73 -21.50 -14.76
C PHE A 575 -3.20 -21.59 -14.32
N TYR A 576 -3.81 -20.46 -13.99
CA TYR A 576 -5.25 -20.36 -13.72
C TYR A 576 -6.07 -20.91 -14.88
N TYR A 577 -5.78 -20.48 -16.12
CA TYR A 577 -6.48 -20.96 -17.31
C TYR A 577 -6.41 -22.49 -17.46
N VAL A 578 -5.22 -23.07 -17.30
CA VAL A 578 -5.03 -24.53 -17.38
C VAL A 578 -5.83 -25.25 -16.30
N LEU A 579 -5.76 -24.80 -15.05
CA LEU A 579 -6.52 -25.40 -13.94
C LEU A 579 -8.03 -25.34 -14.19
N LYS A 580 -8.57 -24.20 -14.65
CA LYS A 580 -9.99 -24.08 -15.01
C LYS A 580 -10.38 -25.04 -16.13
N ARG A 581 -9.54 -25.20 -17.16
CA ARG A 581 -9.80 -26.13 -18.28
C ARG A 581 -9.77 -27.59 -17.86
N LEU A 582 -9.02 -27.93 -16.81
CA LEU A 582 -9.01 -29.25 -16.19
C LEU A 582 -10.18 -29.48 -15.22
N GLY A 583 -10.99 -28.45 -14.95
CA GLY A 583 -12.08 -28.52 -13.97
C GLY A 583 -11.59 -28.54 -12.52
N HIS A 584 -10.38 -28.05 -12.27
CA HIS A 584 -9.80 -27.95 -10.94
C HIS A 584 -10.50 -26.88 -10.10
N ASP A 585 -10.53 -27.07 -8.78
CA ASP A 585 -11.01 -26.05 -7.84
C ASP A 585 -9.95 -24.95 -7.69
N VAL A 586 -10.07 -23.90 -8.48
CA VAL A 586 -9.16 -22.76 -8.48
C VAL A 586 -9.93 -21.43 -8.38
N GLU A 587 -9.47 -20.58 -7.48
CA GLU A 587 -9.91 -19.20 -7.27
C GLU A 587 -8.78 -18.23 -7.68
N LYS A 588 -9.14 -17.01 -8.09
CA LYS A 588 -8.17 -15.98 -8.47
C LYS A 588 -8.45 -14.64 -7.78
N ALA A 589 -7.39 -13.88 -7.52
CA ALA A 589 -7.43 -12.47 -7.19
C ALA A 589 -6.30 -11.74 -7.92
N PHE A 590 -6.63 -11.07 -9.04
CA PHE A 590 -5.65 -10.36 -9.86
C PHE A 590 -5.76 -8.84 -9.69
N PHE A 591 -4.71 -8.21 -9.18
CA PHE A 591 -4.69 -6.79 -8.84
C PHE A 591 -4.20 -5.94 -10.03
N GLU A 592 -5.03 -4.99 -10.47
CA GLU A 592 -4.74 -4.13 -11.63
C GLU A 592 -3.52 -3.21 -11.42
N ARG A 593 -3.25 -2.83 -10.16
CA ARG A 593 -2.23 -1.85 -9.77
C ARG A 593 -1.16 -2.42 -8.84
N SER A 594 -0.90 -3.72 -8.92
CA SER A 594 0.21 -4.37 -8.19
C SER A 594 1.22 -4.96 -9.16
N GLY A 595 2.49 -4.91 -8.75
CA GLY A 595 3.61 -5.55 -9.42
C GLY A 595 3.93 -6.90 -8.79
N HIS A 596 5.22 -7.14 -8.51
CA HIS A 596 5.68 -8.31 -7.76
C HIS A 596 5.50 -8.10 -6.24
N GLY A 597 4.25 -8.10 -5.79
CA GLY A 597 3.83 -7.69 -4.46
C GLY A 597 3.05 -6.37 -4.45
N HIS A 598 2.62 -5.96 -3.25
CA HIS A 598 1.79 -4.78 -3.06
C HIS A 598 2.61 -3.53 -2.74
N GLN A 599 2.19 -2.39 -3.30
CA GLN A 599 2.83 -1.08 -3.08
C GLN A 599 2.16 -0.28 -1.94
N ILE A 600 1.02 -0.78 -1.44
CA ILE A 600 0.23 -0.15 -0.38
C ILE A 600 -0.31 -1.20 0.57
N TRP A 601 -0.30 -0.88 1.86
CA TRP A 601 -0.79 -1.77 2.92
C TRP A 601 -2.24 -2.21 2.77
N TYR A 602 -3.09 -1.40 2.11
CA TYR A 602 -4.48 -1.78 1.85
C TYR A 602 -4.56 -3.11 1.07
N TYR A 603 -3.69 -3.33 0.09
CA TYR A 603 -3.72 -4.58 -0.65
C TYR A 603 -3.12 -5.76 0.14
N ASP A 604 -2.11 -5.54 0.99
CA ASP A 604 -1.65 -6.57 1.93
C ASP A 604 -2.78 -7.01 2.89
N GLN A 605 -3.57 -6.06 3.37
CA GLN A 605 -4.76 -6.35 4.20
C GLN A 605 -5.79 -7.19 3.41
N VAL A 606 -6.01 -6.87 2.14
CA VAL A 606 -6.91 -7.64 1.26
C VAL A 606 -6.38 -9.05 1.02
N GLU A 607 -5.10 -9.21 0.69
CA GLU A 607 -4.46 -10.53 0.48
C GLU A 607 -4.59 -11.39 1.74
N ALA A 608 -4.32 -10.83 2.92
CA ALA A 608 -4.47 -11.53 4.18
C ALA A 608 -5.93 -11.96 4.46
N ALA A 609 -6.91 -11.10 4.15
CA ALA A 609 -8.33 -11.42 4.28
C ALA A 609 -8.75 -12.54 3.31
N LEU A 610 -8.31 -12.48 2.05
CA LEU A 610 -8.55 -13.52 1.03
C LEU A 610 -7.93 -14.86 1.42
N ALA A 611 -6.69 -14.85 1.91
CA ALA A 611 -5.99 -16.03 2.38
C ALA A 611 -6.75 -16.70 3.54
N ASN A 612 -7.10 -15.95 4.57
CA ASN A 612 -7.88 -16.48 5.69
C ASN A 612 -9.23 -17.04 5.24
N ASP A 613 -9.99 -16.29 4.45
CA ASP A 613 -11.28 -16.73 3.94
C ASP A 613 -11.20 -18.04 3.15
N PHE A 614 -10.20 -18.14 2.26
CA PHE A 614 -9.95 -19.35 1.50
C PHE A 614 -9.65 -20.55 2.39
N LEU A 615 -8.76 -20.39 3.38
CA LEU A 615 -8.42 -21.45 4.34
C LEU A 615 -9.65 -21.91 5.13
N GLU A 616 -10.44 -20.97 5.68
CA GLU A 616 -11.62 -21.28 6.48
C GLU A 616 -12.65 -22.08 5.68
N ARG A 617 -12.95 -21.65 4.44
CA ARG A 617 -13.95 -22.31 3.59
C ARG A 617 -13.48 -23.67 3.09
N LYS A 618 -12.27 -23.76 2.52
CA LYS A 618 -11.80 -24.99 1.88
C LYS A 618 -11.56 -26.12 2.88
N LEU A 619 -11.18 -25.77 4.11
CA LEU A 619 -10.99 -26.73 5.19
C LEU A 619 -12.25 -26.92 6.06
N ASN A 620 -13.36 -26.25 5.76
CA ASN A 620 -14.61 -26.27 6.53
C ASN A 620 -14.39 -26.02 8.04
N LEU A 621 -13.59 -25.00 8.35
CA LEU A 621 -13.27 -24.62 9.72
C LEU A 621 -14.45 -23.83 10.29
N ASN A 622 -15.11 -24.38 11.31
CA ASN A 622 -16.16 -23.64 12.01
C ASN A 622 -15.51 -22.49 12.78
N SER A 623 -16.04 -21.27 12.68
CA SER A 623 -15.62 -20.18 13.57
C SER A 623 -15.96 -20.58 15.00
N THR A 624 -14.95 -20.93 15.79
CA THR A 624 -15.11 -21.35 17.19
C THR A 624 -15.51 -20.19 18.11
N LEU A 625 -15.40 -18.95 17.62
CA LEU A 625 -15.73 -17.75 18.37
C LEU A 625 -17.21 -17.39 18.19
N THR A 626 -17.97 -17.62 19.26
CA THR A 626 -19.38 -17.21 19.36
C THR A 626 -19.57 -15.93 20.17
N ASN A 627 -18.54 -15.50 20.90
CA ASN A 627 -18.51 -14.27 21.70
C ASN A 627 -17.20 -13.53 21.42
N TYR A 628 -17.23 -12.60 20.46
CA TYR A 628 -16.10 -11.71 20.20
C TYR A 628 -16.02 -10.61 21.26
N THR A 629 -14.80 -10.26 21.67
CA THR A 629 -14.52 -8.94 22.27
C THR A 629 -14.79 -7.83 21.24
N GLU A 630 -14.90 -6.57 21.68
CA GLU A 630 -15.15 -5.45 20.76
C GLU A 630 -13.99 -5.25 19.76
N SER A 631 -12.75 -5.49 20.15
CA SER A 631 -11.57 -5.44 19.26
C SER A 631 -11.60 -6.56 18.23
N GLU A 632 -11.90 -7.81 18.64
CA GLU A 632 -12.06 -8.93 17.72
C GLU A 632 -13.22 -8.71 16.75
N LYS A 633 -14.34 -8.17 17.24
CA LYS A 633 -15.49 -7.80 16.41
C LYS A 633 -15.07 -6.82 15.31
N LYS A 634 -14.26 -5.80 15.64
CA LYS A 634 -13.70 -4.85 14.67
C LYS A 634 -12.75 -5.52 13.68
N ALA A 635 -11.89 -6.43 14.13
CA ALA A 635 -11.00 -7.17 13.23
C ALA A 635 -11.78 -8.02 12.21
N VAL A 636 -12.82 -8.74 12.66
CA VAL A 636 -13.67 -9.56 11.77
C VAL A 636 -14.52 -8.70 10.84
N GLN A 637 -15.08 -7.59 11.33
CA GLN A 637 -15.76 -6.59 10.52
C GLN A 637 -14.84 -6.07 9.40
N ARG A 638 -13.58 -5.77 9.74
CA ARG A 638 -12.58 -5.28 8.78
C ARG A 638 -12.31 -6.30 7.69
N ASP A 639 -12.08 -7.57 8.03
CA ASP A 639 -11.87 -8.63 7.05
C ASP A 639 -13.09 -8.82 6.12
N ALA A 640 -14.29 -8.82 6.69
CA ALA A 640 -15.53 -8.98 5.93
C ALA A 640 -15.75 -7.82 4.94
N ILE A 641 -15.48 -6.58 5.37
CA ILE A 641 -15.46 -5.42 4.49
C ILE A 641 -14.37 -5.55 3.41
N LEU A 642 -13.17 -5.97 3.82
CA LEU A 642 -12.07 -6.48 2.99
C LEU A 642 -12.56 -7.20 1.73
N LEU A 643 -13.23 -8.31 2.01
CA LEU A 643 -13.71 -9.28 1.05
C LEU A 643 -14.88 -8.73 0.23
N ALA A 644 -15.84 -8.07 0.89
CA ALA A 644 -17.01 -7.51 0.22
C ALA A 644 -16.62 -6.48 -0.86
N ASP A 645 -15.76 -5.52 -0.50
CA ASP A 645 -15.24 -4.50 -1.41
C ASP A 645 -14.43 -5.14 -2.53
N THR A 646 -13.61 -6.15 -2.22
CA THR A 646 -12.78 -6.86 -3.19
C THR A 646 -13.61 -7.60 -4.23
N PHE A 647 -14.67 -8.28 -3.82
CA PHE A 647 -15.54 -9.02 -4.73
C PHE A 647 -16.42 -8.11 -5.60
N ASP A 648 -16.73 -6.89 -5.15
CA ASP A 648 -17.45 -5.89 -5.97
C ASP A 648 -16.50 -4.94 -6.74
N SER A 649 -15.19 -5.14 -6.64
CA SER A 649 -14.18 -4.23 -7.18
C SER A 649 -14.02 -4.34 -8.70
N LYS A 650 -13.68 -3.20 -9.32
CA LYS A 650 -13.15 -3.14 -10.70
C LYS A 650 -11.61 -3.17 -10.77
N THR A 651 -10.94 -3.07 -9.62
CA THR A 651 -9.46 -2.98 -9.52
C THR A 651 -8.80 -4.29 -9.08
N ILE A 652 -9.62 -5.26 -8.67
CA ILE A 652 -9.19 -6.62 -8.32
C ILE A 652 -10.13 -7.58 -9.05
N GLU A 653 -9.59 -8.35 -9.99
CA GLU A 653 -10.35 -9.33 -10.75
C GLU A 653 -10.47 -10.63 -9.95
N THR A 654 -11.71 -11.03 -9.66
CA THR A 654 -12.03 -12.26 -8.93
C THR A 654 -13.14 -13.05 -9.64
N ASP A 655 -13.23 -14.35 -9.35
CA ASP A 655 -14.35 -15.20 -9.81
C ASP A 655 -15.57 -15.14 -8.87
N ARG A 656 -15.54 -14.25 -7.87
CA ARG A 656 -16.35 -14.32 -6.65
C ARG A 656 -17.30 -13.15 -6.42
N LYS A 657 -17.62 -12.41 -7.49
CA LYS A 657 -18.46 -11.19 -7.44
C LYS A 657 -19.80 -11.37 -6.72
N LYS A 658 -20.43 -12.54 -6.87
CA LYS A 658 -21.75 -12.84 -6.28
C LYS A 658 -21.73 -12.96 -4.76
N GLU A 659 -20.55 -13.18 -4.16
CA GLU A 659 -20.40 -13.40 -2.73
C GLU A 659 -20.18 -12.09 -1.96
N SER A 660 -19.97 -10.95 -2.64
CA SER A 660 -19.82 -9.63 -1.99
C SER A 660 -20.94 -9.33 -0.99
N PHE A 661 -22.19 -9.61 -1.37
CA PHE A 661 -23.35 -9.45 -0.50
C PHE A 661 -23.21 -10.24 0.82
N ASP A 662 -22.73 -11.47 0.77
CA ASP A 662 -22.67 -12.34 1.94
C ASP A 662 -21.66 -11.80 2.98
N TYR A 663 -20.56 -11.17 2.52
CA TYR A 663 -19.59 -10.53 3.42
C TYR A 663 -20.05 -9.16 3.93
N TYR A 664 -20.76 -8.37 3.12
CA TYR A 664 -21.46 -7.20 3.65
C TYR A 664 -22.49 -7.59 4.71
N GLN A 665 -23.23 -8.68 4.49
CA GLN A 665 -24.19 -9.21 5.46
C GLN A 665 -23.49 -9.67 6.74
N LEU A 666 -22.34 -10.33 6.63
CA LEU A 666 -21.53 -10.73 7.78
C LEU A 666 -21.11 -9.51 8.62
N ALA A 667 -20.55 -8.47 7.99
CA ALA A 667 -20.17 -7.24 8.67
C ALA A 667 -21.39 -6.50 9.25
N ALA A 668 -22.52 -6.46 8.54
CA ALA A 668 -23.77 -5.85 9.01
C ALA A 668 -24.36 -6.58 10.23
N ASN A 669 -24.27 -7.91 10.28
CA ASN A 669 -24.68 -8.70 11.44
C ASN A 669 -23.80 -8.43 12.68
N LEU A 670 -22.60 -7.89 12.45
CA LEU A 670 -21.72 -7.40 13.49
C LEU A 670 -21.90 -5.89 13.71
N ASP A 671 -23.00 -5.25 13.35
CA ASP A 671 -23.21 -3.80 13.56
C ASP A 671 -22.22 -2.88 12.84
N HIS A 672 -21.68 -3.30 11.69
CA HIS A 672 -20.94 -2.38 10.82
C HIS A 672 -21.92 -1.53 10.02
N ASP A 673 -21.89 -0.23 10.28
CA ASP A 673 -22.75 0.82 9.72
C ASP A 673 -22.71 0.91 8.17
N ARG A 674 -21.52 1.04 7.56
CA ARG A 674 -21.32 1.04 6.10
C ARG A 674 -21.79 -0.27 5.46
N ALA A 675 -21.53 -1.40 6.11
CA ALA A 675 -21.97 -2.69 5.61
C ALA A 675 -23.51 -2.78 5.60
N MET A 676 -24.18 -2.32 6.65
CA MET A 676 -25.65 -2.23 6.68
C MET A 676 -26.19 -1.39 5.54
N PHE A 677 -25.58 -0.22 5.27
CA PHE A 677 -25.98 0.59 4.13
C PHE A 677 -25.83 -0.17 2.80
N ASN A 678 -24.71 -0.87 2.60
CA ASN A 678 -24.49 -1.64 1.38
C ASN A 678 -25.47 -2.82 1.26
N VAL A 679 -25.78 -3.55 2.33
CA VAL A 679 -26.84 -4.57 2.35
C VAL A 679 -28.19 -3.95 1.96
N GLY A 680 -28.54 -2.80 2.54
CA GLY A 680 -29.74 -2.06 2.15
C GLY A 680 -29.75 -1.69 0.66
N SER A 681 -28.58 -1.36 0.09
CA SER A 681 -28.40 -1.09 -1.35
C SER A 681 -28.67 -2.30 -2.23
N TYR A 682 -28.24 -3.50 -1.82
CA TYR A 682 -28.56 -4.74 -2.55
C TYR A 682 -30.07 -4.99 -2.58
N TYR A 683 -30.77 -4.86 -1.44
CA TYR A 683 -32.22 -4.99 -1.39
C TYR A 683 -32.97 -3.87 -2.12
N HIS A 684 -32.40 -2.67 -2.18
CA HIS A 684 -33.01 -1.54 -2.88
C HIS A 684 -32.91 -1.69 -4.41
N ARG A 685 -31.74 -2.10 -4.92
CA ARG A 685 -31.47 -2.17 -6.37
C ARG A 685 -31.90 -3.50 -7.00
N GLY A 686 -31.93 -4.57 -6.21
CA GLY A 686 -32.21 -5.91 -6.72
C GLY A 686 -31.00 -6.60 -7.34
N ASP A 687 -29.79 -6.26 -6.89
CA ASP A 687 -28.55 -6.84 -7.42
C ASP A 687 -28.34 -8.24 -6.82
N ASN A 688 -28.29 -9.30 -7.64
CA ASN A 688 -28.12 -10.70 -7.21
C ASN A 688 -29.15 -11.21 -6.16
N ARG A 689 -30.17 -10.41 -5.83
CA ARG A 689 -31.26 -10.66 -4.88
C ARG A 689 -32.51 -9.92 -5.37
N PRO A 690 -33.73 -10.41 -5.11
CA PRO A 690 -34.95 -9.65 -5.41
C PRO A 690 -34.99 -8.34 -4.62
N ILE A 691 -35.60 -7.32 -5.20
CA ILE A 691 -35.86 -6.05 -4.53
C ILE A 691 -36.75 -6.30 -3.30
N ASP A 692 -36.32 -5.85 -2.12
CA ASP A 692 -37.13 -5.79 -0.91
C ASP A 692 -36.95 -4.43 -0.25
N ILE A 693 -37.86 -3.52 -0.55
CA ILE A 693 -37.78 -2.12 -0.10
C ILE A 693 -38.01 -1.99 1.39
N LYS A 694 -38.75 -2.92 1.99
CA LYS A 694 -38.95 -2.92 3.43
C LYS A 694 -37.64 -3.25 4.15
N GLU A 695 -36.97 -4.31 3.71
CA GLU A 695 -35.64 -4.68 4.22
C GLU A 695 -34.62 -3.57 3.95
N ALA A 696 -34.61 -2.99 2.75
CA ALA A 696 -33.72 -1.88 2.43
C ALA A 696 -33.89 -0.70 3.40
N ILE A 697 -35.13 -0.27 3.67
CA ILE A 697 -35.44 0.80 4.63
C ILE A 697 -34.98 0.42 6.04
N GLU A 698 -35.17 -0.83 6.47
CA GLU A 698 -34.72 -1.30 7.78
C GLU A 698 -33.20 -1.21 7.93
N TYR A 699 -32.44 -1.71 6.95
CA TYR A 699 -30.98 -1.62 6.95
C TYR A 699 -30.48 -0.18 6.89
N TYR A 700 -31.06 0.66 6.03
CA TYR A 700 -30.69 2.08 5.99
C TYR A 700 -31.01 2.79 7.32
N SER A 701 -32.14 2.47 7.96
CA SER A 701 -32.50 3.08 9.24
C SER A 701 -31.48 2.70 10.32
N ARG A 702 -31.11 1.42 10.42
CA ARG A 702 -30.08 0.95 11.36
C ARG A 702 -28.71 1.55 11.07
N ALA A 703 -28.32 1.64 9.78
CA ALA A 703 -27.07 2.30 9.39
C ALA A 703 -27.05 3.78 9.83
N ALA A 704 -28.16 4.50 9.65
CA ALA A 704 -28.30 5.89 10.09
C ALA A 704 -28.23 6.04 11.63
N GLU A 705 -28.84 5.11 12.37
CA GLU A 705 -28.77 5.05 13.84
C GLU A 705 -27.34 4.83 14.35
N LEU A 706 -26.56 4.01 13.63
CA LEU A 706 -25.14 3.79 13.90
C LEU A 706 -24.22 4.93 13.43
N GLY A 707 -24.77 5.92 12.73
CA GLY A 707 -24.05 7.14 12.33
C GLY A 707 -23.67 7.24 10.85
N TYR A 708 -24.04 6.26 10.00
CA TYR A 708 -23.72 6.30 8.58
C TYR A 708 -24.61 7.31 7.82
N GLU A 709 -24.07 8.49 7.53
CA GLU A 709 -24.83 9.64 7.04
C GLU A 709 -25.54 9.41 5.71
N GLN A 710 -24.89 8.77 4.73
CA GLN A 710 -25.48 8.50 3.43
C GLN A 710 -26.77 7.66 3.51
N ALA A 711 -27.00 6.95 4.62
CA ALA A 711 -28.24 6.23 4.85
C ALA A 711 -29.44 7.17 5.08
N LEU A 712 -29.24 8.33 5.75
CA LEU A 712 -30.26 9.36 5.89
C LEU A 712 -30.66 9.93 4.53
N GLU A 713 -29.69 10.23 3.68
CA GLU A 713 -29.94 10.71 2.33
C GLU A 713 -30.76 9.71 1.52
N ARG A 714 -30.39 8.41 1.62
CA ARG A 714 -31.08 7.35 0.89
C ARG A 714 -32.52 7.16 1.38
N LEU A 715 -32.77 7.23 2.68
CA LEU A 715 -34.12 7.20 3.26
C LEU A 715 -34.94 8.41 2.80
N GLY A 716 -34.35 9.61 2.80
CA GLY A 716 -34.99 10.83 2.32
C GLY A 716 -35.40 10.73 0.84
N TYR A 717 -34.54 10.15 -0.01
CA TYR A 717 -34.86 9.88 -1.41
C TYR A 717 -36.02 8.87 -1.57
N ILE A 718 -35.99 7.78 -0.79
CA ILE A 718 -37.04 6.74 -0.84
C ILE A 718 -38.41 7.32 -0.50
N TYR A 719 -38.50 8.13 0.55
CA TYR A 719 -39.79 8.71 0.96
C TYR A 719 -40.23 9.93 0.13
N SER A 720 -39.40 10.48 -0.75
CA SER A 720 -39.75 11.68 -1.53
C SER A 720 -40.20 11.39 -2.96
N VAL A 721 -39.32 10.79 -3.76
CA VAL A 721 -39.53 10.68 -5.22
C VAL A 721 -39.45 9.26 -5.74
N SER A 722 -38.96 8.32 -4.92
CA SER A 722 -38.94 6.91 -5.31
C SER A 722 -40.35 6.41 -5.61
N LYS A 723 -40.52 5.70 -6.73
CA LYS A 723 -41.78 5.02 -7.08
C LYS A 723 -42.00 3.72 -6.29
N LEU A 724 -41.03 3.37 -5.44
CA LEU A 724 -40.97 2.11 -4.72
C LEU A 724 -41.82 2.11 -3.43
N VAL A 725 -42.11 3.31 -2.89
CA VAL A 725 -43.07 3.51 -1.79
C VAL A 725 -43.99 4.68 -2.11
N LYS A 726 -45.13 4.77 -1.44
CA LYS A 726 -45.95 5.99 -1.50
C LYS A 726 -45.14 7.13 -0.85
N PRO A 727 -44.99 8.30 -1.52
CA PRO A 727 -44.29 9.44 -0.92
C PRO A 727 -44.85 9.83 0.44
N ASP A 728 -43.93 10.10 1.38
CA ASP A 728 -44.16 10.64 2.71
C ASP A 728 -43.17 11.80 2.90
N TYR A 729 -43.59 12.98 2.47
CA TYR A 729 -42.73 14.17 2.50
C TYR A 729 -42.36 14.61 3.93
N HIS A 730 -43.16 14.24 4.95
CA HIS A 730 -42.83 14.53 6.35
C HIS A 730 -41.58 13.75 6.76
N LYS A 731 -41.55 12.44 6.48
CA LYS A 731 -40.36 11.61 6.72
C LYS A 731 -39.17 12.03 5.88
N ALA A 732 -39.40 12.30 4.59
CA ALA A 732 -38.31 12.74 3.71
C ALA A 732 -37.64 14.02 4.22
N LYS A 733 -38.46 15.00 4.65
CA LYS A 733 -37.99 16.23 5.28
C LYS A 733 -37.23 15.95 6.57
N GLU A 734 -37.73 15.07 7.44
CA GLU A 734 -37.07 14.71 8.71
C GLU A 734 -35.67 14.15 8.46
N PHE A 735 -35.53 13.19 7.55
CA PHE A 735 -34.23 12.59 7.22
C PHE A 735 -33.26 13.62 6.62
N PHE A 736 -33.69 14.40 5.62
CA PHE A 736 -32.82 15.40 5.01
C PHE A 736 -32.51 16.58 5.94
N GLN A 737 -33.43 16.96 6.84
CA GLN A 737 -33.15 17.94 7.87
C GLN A 737 -32.12 17.42 8.86
N THR A 738 -32.24 16.16 9.28
CA THR A 738 -31.27 15.52 10.17
C THR A 738 -29.88 15.44 9.53
N ALA A 739 -29.79 15.06 8.25
CA ALA A 739 -28.53 15.06 7.51
C ALA A 739 -27.94 16.47 7.41
N PHE A 740 -28.75 17.46 7.02
CA PHE A 740 -28.31 18.86 6.95
C PHE A 740 -27.84 19.42 8.30
N ASP A 741 -28.54 19.13 9.39
CA ASP A 741 -28.18 19.62 10.73
C ASP A 741 -26.90 18.94 11.26
N LYS A 742 -26.57 17.73 10.79
CA LYS A 742 -25.29 17.06 11.06
C LYS A 742 -24.16 17.67 10.23
N GLU A 743 -24.36 17.76 8.92
CA GLU A 743 -23.40 18.34 7.99
C GLU A 743 -24.09 19.31 7.02
N HIS A 744 -23.78 20.59 7.15
CA HIS A 744 -24.28 21.67 6.29
C HIS A 744 -23.62 21.66 4.89
N SER A 745 -23.48 20.49 4.28
CA SER A 745 -22.90 20.27 2.95
C SER A 745 -23.80 20.79 1.83
N VAL A 746 -23.24 20.97 0.64
CA VAL A 746 -24.03 21.33 -0.56
C VAL A 746 -25.08 20.26 -0.85
N ASP A 747 -24.71 18.99 -0.74
CA ASP A 747 -25.59 17.87 -1.10
C ASP A 747 -26.79 17.78 -0.17
N ASN A 748 -26.56 17.90 1.14
CA ASN A 748 -27.64 17.93 2.15
C ASN A 748 -28.54 19.16 1.99
N ALA A 749 -27.98 20.32 1.67
CA ALA A 749 -28.75 21.54 1.43
C ALA A 749 -29.69 21.40 0.24
N PHE A 750 -29.19 20.83 -0.87
CA PHE A 750 -29.98 20.62 -2.09
C PHE A 750 -31.04 19.52 -1.89
N ASN A 751 -30.71 18.44 -1.17
CA ASN A 751 -31.66 17.40 -0.79
C ASN A 751 -32.83 17.98 0.02
N LEU A 752 -32.55 18.74 1.08
CA LEU A 752 -33.58 19.36 1.91
C LEU A 752 -34.38 20.44 1.14
N ALA A 753 -33.71 21.25 0.32
CA ALA A 753 -34.37 22.24 -0.52
C ALA A 753 -35.34 21.57 -1.52
N SER A 754 -34.96 20.42 -2.08
CA SER A 754 -35.81 19.69 -3.03
C SER A 754 -37.20 19.39 -2.44
N ILE A 755 -37.27 19.00 -1.16
CA ILE A 755 -38.54 18.70 -0.48
C ILE A 755 -39.40 19.95 -0.33
N TYR A 756 -38.81 21.07 0.08
CA TYR A 756 -39.56 22.33 0.16
C TYR A 756 -40.10 22.77 -1.22
N CYS A 757 -39.44 22.38 -2.32
CA CYS A 757 -39.87 22.68 -3.67
C CYS A 757 -40.98 21.76 -4.20
N ILE A 758 -40.89 20.44 -3.96
CA ILE A 758 -41.73 19.43 -4.63
C ILE A 758 -42.83 18.82 -3.77
N ALA A 759 -42.80 19.00 -2.44
CA ALA A 759 -43.78 18.40 -1.54
C ALA A 759 -45.20 18.92 -1.78
N ASP A 760 -46.18 18.28 -1.12
CA ASP A 760 -47.55 18.75 -1.08
C ASP A 760 -47.73 20.02 -0.23
N ASN A 761 -48.93 20.60 -0.26
CA ASN A 761 -49.24 21.92 0.32
C ASN A 761 -48.93 22.06 1.83
N GLU A 762 -48.74 20.97 2.58
CA GLU A 762 -48.42 21.06 4.01
C GLU A 762 -46.95 21.37 4.28
N ILE A 763 -46.05 20.89 3.42
CA ILE A 763 -44.59 21.04 3.59
C ILE A 763 -44.00 22.01 2.56
N ARG A 764 -44.64 22.17 1.41
CA ARG A 764 -44.17 23.01 0.31
C ARG A 764 -43.97 24.45 0.75
N ASP A 765 -42.75 24.94 0.56
CA ASP A 765 -42.31 26.30 0.86
C ASP A 765 -41.26 26.71 -0.19
N VAL A 766 -41.73 27.22 -1.32
CA VAL A 766 -40.85 27.55 -2.45
C VAL A 766 -39.93 28.72 -2.12
N ASP A 767 -40.34 29.67 -1.28
CA ASP A 767 -39.47 30.76 -0.84
C ASP A 767 -38.28 30.23 -0.05
N LYS A 768 -38.52 29.28 0.88
CA LYS A 768 -37.46 28.60 1.61
C LYS A 768 -36.60 27.73 0.70
N CYS A 769 -37.20 26.98 -0.22
CA CYS A 769 -36.46 26.22 -1.24
C CYS A 769 -35.49 27.14 -2.00
N LEU A 770 -35.99 28.24 -2.58
CA LEU A 770 -35.20 29.18 -3.35
C LEU A 770 -34.11 29.85 -2.51
N SER A 771 -34.41 30.21 -1.27
CA SER A 771 -33.42 30.78 -0.35
C SER A 771 -32.26 29.82 -0.09
N MET A 772 -32.56 28.55 0.17
CA MET A 772 -31.55 27.51 0.39
C MET A 772 -30.70 27.27 -0.86
N LEU A 773 -31.34 27.02 -2.01
CA LEU A 773 -30.64 26.80 -3.28
C LEU A 773 -29.71 27.97 -3.61
N ASN A 774 -30.17 29.22 -3.45
CA ASN A 774 -29.36 30.41 -3.71
C ASN A 774 -28.16 30.57 -2.77
N SER A 775 -28.31 30.15 -1.50
CA SER A 775 -27.24 30.26 -0.49
C SER A 775 -26.10 29.26 -0.73
N TYR A 776 -26.41 28.11 -1.35
CA TYR A 776 -25.46 27.04 -1.61
C TYR A 776 -24.99 26.95 -3.06
N ALA A 777 -25.68 27.59 -4.02
CA ALA A 777 -25.32 27.54 -5.43
C ALA A 777 -23.87 27.97 -5.72
N ASN A 778 -23.32 28.93 -4.98
CA ASN A 778 -21.94 29.41 -5.17
C ASN A 778 -20.89 28.51 -4.47
N LYS A 779 -21.33 27.51 -3.70
CA LYS A 779 -20.46 26.57 -2.99
C LYS A 779 -20.34 25.22 -3.71
N VAL A 780 -21.07 25.03 -4.82
CA VAL A 780 -21.03 23.79 -5.61
C VAL A 780 -19.64 23.63 -6.21
N ASP A 781 -18.98 22.53 -5.88
CA ASP A 781 -17.63 22.18 -6.30
C ASP A 781 -17.64 21.08 -7.38
N HIS A 782 -16.55 20.33 -7.53
CA HIS A 782 -16.48 19.21 -8.47
C HIS A 782 -17.23 17.98 -7.95
N GLU A 783 -17.17 17.72 -6.64
CA GLU A 783 -17.70 16.51 -6.00
C GLU A 783 -19.24 16.55 -5.91
N SER A 784 -19.80 17.67 -5.44
CA SER A 784 -21.25 17.87 -5.31
C SER A 784 -21.99 18.09 -6.64
N ARG A 785 -21.25 18.35 -7.73
CA ARG A 785 -21.83 18.79 -9.01
C ARG A 785 -22.83 17.80 -9.60
N GLN A 786 -22.50 16.51 -9.55
CA GLN A 786 -23.35 15.47 -10.12
C GLN A 786 -24.65 15.34 -9.33
N HIS A 787 -24.56 15.32 -8.00
CA HIS A 787 -25.70 15.27 -7.11
C HIS A 787 -26.61 16.49 -7.27
N VAL A 788 -26.04 17.70 -7.29
CA VAL A 788 -26.77 18.94 -7.54
C VAL A 788 -27.54 18.92 -8.87
N ARG A 789 -26.96 18.36 -9.93
CA ARG A 789 -27.64 18.21 -11.23
C ARG A 789 -28.84 17.28 -11.14
N GLU A 790 -28.73 16.18 -10.41
CA GLU A 790 -29.83 15.27 -10.19
C GLU A 790 -30.96 15.94 -9.40
N GLN A 791 -30.63 16.61 -8.29
CA GLN A 791 -31.60 17.30 -7.45
C GLN A 791 -32.32 18.44 -8.19
N ILE A 792 -31.61 19.23 -9.00
CA ILE A 792 -32.26 20.26 -9.82
C ILE A 792 -33.19 19.64 -10.86
N SER A 793 -32.81 18.51 -11.46
CA SER A 793 -33.68 17.81 -12.41
C SER A 793 -34.95 17.28 -11.74
N ILE A 794 -34.84 16.75 -10.52
CA ILE A 794 -35.99 16.36 -9.68
C ILE A 794 -36.88 17.55 -9.37
N ILE A 795 -36.30 18.65 -8.86
CA ILE A 795 -37.02 19.90 -8.53
C ILE A 795 -37.82 20.39 -9.72
N MET A 796 -37.20 20.44 -10.90
CA MET A 796 -37.85 20.95 -12.10
C MET A 796 -38.93 19.99 -12.64
N GLN A 797 -38.74 18.67 -12.54
CA GLN A 797 -39.63 17.68 -13.17
C GLN A 797 -40.76 17.17 -12.27
N GLU A 798 -40.59 17.19 -10.96
CA GLU A 798 -41.62 16.74 -10.00
C GLU A 798 -42.38 17.91 -9.34
N GLY A 799 -41.82 19.13 -9.38
CA GLY A 799 -42.47 20.32 -8.81
C GLY A 799 -43.53 20.93 -9.73
N ASN A 800 -44.50 21.62 -9.13
CA ASN A 800 -45.48 22.43 -9.86
C ASN A 800 -45.34 23.89 -9.43
N TYR A 801 -45.01 24.77 -10.37
CA TYR A 801 -44.62 26.14 -10.08
C TYR A 801 -45.49 27.16 -10.83
N SER A 802 -45.88 28.22 -10.12
CA SER A 802 -46.40 29.43 -10.73
C SER A 802 -45.32 30.14 -11.55
N GLU A 803 -45.72 31.06 -12.42
CA GLU A 803 -44.79 31.83 -13.26
C GLU A 803 -43.76 32.62 -12.42
N ASN A 804 -44.13 33.10 -11.23
CA ASN A 804 -43.23 33.82 -10.34
C ASN A 804 -42.23 32.89 -9.65
N GLU A 805 -42.67 31.70 -9.23
CA GLU A 805 -41.79 30.69 -8.65
C GLU A 805 -40.78 30.17 -9.68
N LEU A 806 -41.20 29.98 -10.95
CA LEU A 806 -40.30 29.63 -12.05
C LEU A 806 -39.23 30.69 -12.31
N LYS A 807 -39.58 31.99 -12.24
CA LYS A 807 -38.58 33.07 -12.35
C LYS A 807 -37.52 32.99 -11.25
N GLY A 808 -37.93 32.61 -10.03
CA GLY A 808 -37.01 32.35 -8.92
C GLY A 808 -36.05 31.19 -9.23
N LEU A 809 -36.58 30.08 -9.74
CA LEU A 809 -35.77 28.92 -10.15
C LEU A 809 -34.84 29.25 -11.33
N HIS A 810 -35.27 30.07 -12.29
CA HIS A 810 -34.40 30.55 -13.37
C HIS A 810 -33.20 31.32 -12.84
N SER A 811 -33.37 32.11 -11.77
CA SER A 811 -32.24 32.78 -11.12
C SER A 811 -31.24 31.79 -10.50
N VAL A 812 -31.70 30.65 -9.99
CA VAL A 812 -30.83 29.59 -9.47
C VAL A 812 -30.11 28.90 -10.64
N LEU A 813 -30.83 28.54 -11.70
CA LEU A 813 -30.24 27.94 -12.91
C LEU A 813 -29.23 28.87 -13.59
N ALA A 814 -29.45 30.18 -13.57
CA ALA A 814 -28.51 31.17 -14.07
C ALA A 814 -27.19 31.14 -13.29
N LYS A 815 -27.23 30.97 -11.97
CA LYS A 815 -26.02 30.85 -11.13
C LYS A 815 -25.30 29.52 -11.35
N LEU A 816 -26.03 28.41 -11.41
CA LEU A 816 -25.45 27.07 -11.52
C LEU A 816 -24.90 26.78 -12.93
N TYR A 817 -25.62 27.21 -13.97
CA TYR A 817 -25.37 26.77 -15.35
C TYR A 817 -25.21 27.93 -16.34
N GLY A 818 -25.27 29.19 -15.89
CA GLY A 818 -25.19 30.35 -16.77
C GLY A 818 -26.43 30.54 -17.65
N LEU A 819 -27.57 29.93 -17.29
CA LEU A 819 -28.82 30.04 -18.04
C LEU A 819 -29.19 31.51 -18.30
N ASN A 820 -29.24 31.89 -19.58
CA ASN A 820 -29.61 33.24 -20.00
C ASN A 820 -31.05 33.32 -20.53
N TYR A 821 -31.53 32.22 -21.11
CA TYR A 821 -32.85 32.15 -21.74
C TYR A 821 -33.53 30.82 -21.41
N PRO A 822 -34.71 30.82 -20.77
CA PRO A 822 -35.36 29.58 -20.32
C PRO A 822 -36.19 28.88 -21.42
N ASN A 823 -36.48 29.58 -22.52
CA ASN A 823 -37.12 29.00 -23.70
C ASN A 823 -36.08 28.26 -24.54
N ALA A 824 -36.38 27.00 -24.86
CA ALA A 824 -35.57 26.19 -25.75
C ALA A 824 -36.47 25.29 -26.62
N ILE A 825 -35.97 24.95 -27.81
CA ILE A 825 -36.56 24.03 -28.78
C ILE A 825 -35.54 22.90 -28.95
N LEU A 826 -36.00 21.66 -28.93
CA LEU A 826 -35.16 20.49 -29.19
C LEU A 826 -35.29 20.10 -30.66
N GLU A 827 -34.16 20.07 -31.37
CA GLU A 827 -34.07 19.60 -32.76
C GLU A 827 -33.40 18.23 -32.77
N LEU A 828 -34.19 17.18 -32.98
CA LEU A 828 -33.71 15.80 -32.95
C LEU A 828 -32.81 15.49 -34.16
N GLU A 829 -31.61 14.97 -33.92
CA GLU A 829 -30.68 14.54 -34.96
C GLU A 829 -30.73 13.02 -35.17
N ARG A 830 -30.37 12.23 -34.15
CA ARG A 830 -30.39 10.76 -34.17
C ARG A 830 -31.20 10.21 -32.99
N LYS A 831 -31.82 9.05 -33.18
CA LYS A 831 -32.45 8.26 -32.12
C LYS A 831 -32.38 6.78 -32.43
N GLY A 832 -32.34 5.93 -31.41
CA GLY A 832 -32.36 4.48 -31.55
C GLY A 832 -31.20 3.82 -30.80
N LEU A 833 -30.59 2.81 -31.41
CA LEU A 833 -29.49 2.01 -30.86
C LEU A 833 -28.15 2.47 -31.43
N PHE A 834 -27.15 2.53 -30.56
CA PHE A 834 -25.81 3.03 -30.80
C PHE A 834 -24.76 2.10 -30.21
N LYS A 835 -23.52 2.21 -30.68
CA LYS A 835 -22.35 1.53 -30.14
C LYS A 835 -21.18 2.50 -30.06
N LEU A 836 -20.43 2.42 -28.97
CA LEU A 836 -19.17 3.14 -28.84
C LEU A 836 -18.10 2.37 -29.63
N VAL A 837 -17.44 3.05 -30.57
CA VAL A 837 -16.37 2.48 -31.39
C VAL A 837 -15.08 3.21 -31.05
N LEU A 838 -14.10 2.47 -30.53
CA LEU A 838 -12.77 3.03 -30.28
C LEU A 838 -12.11 3.36 -31.61
N SER A 839 -11.51 4.54 -31.71
CA SER A 839 -10.82 4.96 -32.92
C SER A 839 -9.60 4.07 -33.19
N ASP A 840 -9.46 3.58 -34.42
CA ASP A 840 -8.27 2.85 -34.90
C ASP A 840 -7.00 3.72 -34.94
N LYS A 841 -7.12 5.04 -34.75
CA LYS A 841 -5.98 5.98 -34.63
C LYS A 841 -5.51 6.09 -33.17
N PHE A 842 -4.20 5.99 -32.96
CA PHE A 842 -3.54 6.24 -31.67
C PHE A 842 -3.92 7.64 -31.15
N ASN A 843 -4.48 7.74 -29.93
CA ASN A 843 -5.10 8.95 -29.33
C ASN A 843 -6.35 9.51 -30.05
N GLY A 844 -7.07 8.73 -30.85
CA GLY A 844 -8.35 9.17 -31.40
C GLY A 844 -9.46 9.11 -30.35
N GLU A 845 -10.32 10.12 -30.35
CA GLU A 845 -11.53 10.14 -29.51
C GLU A 845 -12.47 9.00 -29.91
N PRO A 846 -13.15 8.33 -28.95
CA PRO A 846 -14.18 7.35 -29.25
C PRO A 846 -15.31 7.95 -30.09
N GLU A 847 -15.76 7.24 -31.12
CA GLU A 847 -16.90 7.65 -31.95
C GLU A 847 -18.16 6.88 -31.58
N ILE A 848 -19.33 7.50 -31.75
CA ILE A 848 -20.63 6.85 -31.54
C ILE A 848 -21.24 6.47 -32.90
N GLU A 849 -21.26 5.17 -33.17
CA GLU A 849 -21.88 4.60 -34.37
C GLU A 849 -23.37 4.31 -34.10
N GLN A 850 -24.25 4.75 -35.00
CA GLN A 850 -25.67 4.42 -34.91
C GLN A 850 -25.95 3.06 -35.56
N LEU A 851 -26.26 2.06 -34.74
CA LEU A 851 -26.57 0.70 -35.17
C LEU A 851 -27.99 0.57 -35.75
N SER A 852 -28.96 1.27 -35.16
CA SER A 852 -30.36 1.21 -35.60
C SER A 852 -31.13 2.48 -35.29
N LYS A 853 -32.08 2.82 -36.15
CA LYS A 853 -33.08 3.90 -35.92
C LYS A 853 -34.36 3.40 -35.26
N GLN A 854 -34.49 2.07 -35.11
CA GLN A 854 -35.63 1.47 -34.44
C GLN A 854 -35.60 1.76 -32.94
N LEU A 855 -36.78 1.85 -32.35
CA LEU A 855 -36.96 2.09 -30.92
C LEU A 855 -37.34 0.81 -30.17
N ASP A 856 -37.78 -0.20 -30.91
CA ASP A 856 -37.88 -1.57 -30.46
C ASP A 856 -36.66 -2.30 -30.98
N PHE A 857 -35.80 -2.77 -30.10
CA PHE A 857 -34.59 -3.47 -30.52
C PHE A 857 -34.25 -4.60 -29.57
N ILE A 858 -33.52 -5.53 -30.16
CA ILE A 858 -33.01 -6.69 -29.48
C ILE A 858 -31.51 -6.49 -29.28
N TYR A 859 -31.04 -6.62 -28.04
CA TYR A 859 -29.62 -6.43 -27.73
C TYR A 859 -28.91 -7.75 -27.46
N LYS A 860 -27.60 -7.76 -27.69
CA LYS A 860 -26.70 -8.87 -27.37
C LYS A 860 -25.83 -8.48 -26.19
N LEU A 861 -25.55 -9.44 -25.32
CA LEU A 861 -24.89 -9.26 -24.03
C LEU A 861 -23.42 -8.78 -24.11
N ASP A 862 -22.80 -8.75 -25.29
CA ASP A 862 -21.32 -8.67 -25.44
C ASP A 862 -20.81 -7.48 -26.29
N ASP A 863 -21.60 -6.40 -26.43
CA ASP A 863 -21.32 -5.33 -27.43
C ASP A 863 -21.33 -3.88 -26.88
N GLU A 864 -21.38 -3.66 -25.56
CA GLU A 864 -21.47 -2.33 -24.91
C GLU A 864 -22.47 -1.36 -25.59
N GLN A 865 -23.62 -1.89 -26.03
CA GLN A 865 -24.60 -1.14 -26.79
C GLN A 865 -25.30 -0.08 -25.92
N ARG A 866 -25.73 1.02 -26.53
CA ARG A 866 -26.48 2.09 -25.86
C ARG A 866 -27.69 2.49 -26.67
N PHE A 867 -28.74 2.96 -26.03
CA PHE A 867 -29.89 3.52 -26.73
C PHE A 867 -30.24 4.90 -26.20
N GLY A 868 -30.79 5.75 -27.07
CA GLY A 868 -31.14 7.11 -26.70
C GLY A 868 -31.36 8.05 -27.87
N ILE A 869 -31.03 9.31 -27.65
CA ILE A 869 -31.15 10.37 -28.64
C ILE A 869 -29.92 11.28 -28.64
N GLU A 870 -29.63 11.83 -29.83
CA GLU A 870 -28.78 13.01 -30.05
C GLU A 870 -29.62 14.12 -30.66
N PHE A 871 -29.37 15.34 -30.22
CA PHE A 871 -30.18 16.51 -30.59
C PHE A 871 -29.38 17.80 -30.43
N TYR A 872 -29.82 18.84 -31.13
CA TYR A 872 -29.38 20.21 -30.92
C TYR A 872 -30.42 20.99 -30.14
N MET A 873 -29.96 22.05 -29.48
CA MET A 873 -30.84 22.98 -28.76
C MET A 873 -30.92 24.29 -29.51
N ASN A 874 -32.13 24.76 -29.80
CA ASN A 874 -32.38 26.01 -30.54
C ASN A 874 -33.33 26.94 -29.77
N ARG A 875 -33.42 28.20 -30.19
CA ARG A 875 -34.46 29.16 -29.78
C ARG A 875 -34.54 30.30 -30.79
N ASP A 876 -35.64 31.05 -30.77
CA ASP A 876 -35.74 32.27 -31.57
C ASP A 876 -34.68 33.30 -31.15
N GLY A 877 -33.91 33.79 -32.13
CA GLY A 877 -32.87 34.81 -31.92
C GLY A 877 -31.65 34.30 -31.13
N LEU A 878 -31.31 33.01 -31.27
CA LEU A 878 -30.16 32.39 -30.63
C LEU A 878 -28.83 33.11 -30.97
N ASP A 879 -28.09 33.51 -29.93
CA ASP A 879 -26.71 33.97 -30.03
C ASP A 879 -25.78 32.93 -29.41
N THR A 880 -25.19 32.13 -30.28
CA THR A 880 -24.33 30.98 -29.93
C THR A 880 -23.08 31.37 -29.15
N ARG A 881 -22.68 32.65 -29.14
CA ARG A 881 -21.52 33.12 -28.36
C ARG A 881 -21.86 33.49 -26.92
N ARG A 882 -23.14 33.66 -26.59
CA ARG A 882 -23.58 34.17 -25.29
C ARG A 882 -24.60 33.27 -24.61
N ASP A 883 -25.36 32.51 -25.38
CA ASP A 883 -26.43 31.70 -24.83
C ASP A 883 -25.92 30.43 -24.17
N ARG A 884 -26.51 30.12 -23.02
CA ARG A 884 -26.42 28.83 -22.37
C ARG A 884 -27.83 28.37 -22.08
N LEU A 885 -28.10 27.12 -22.40
CA LEU A 885 -29.41 26.49 -22.21
C LEU A 885 -29.27 25.34 -21.20
N VAL A 886 -30.41 24.94 -20.64
CA VAL A 886 -30.53 23.82 -19.71
C VAL A 886 -31.80 23.04 -20.06
N VAL A 887 -31.69 21.72 -20.14
CA VAL A 887 -32.84 20.81 -20.23
C VAL A 887 -32.72 19.69 -19.21
N PHE A 888 -33.86 19.13 -18.84
CA PHE A 888 -33.98 18.08 -17.85
C PHE A 888 -34.50 16.83 -18.53
N THR A 889 -33.83 15.71 -18.35
CA THR A 889 -34.28 14.42 -18.89
C THR A 889 -34.78 13.54 -17.75
N LYS A 890 -35.89 12.85 -17.98
CA LYS A 890 -36.45 11.83 -17.10
C LYS A 890 -36.64 10.56 -17.90
N TRP A 891 -35.89 9.53 -17.51
CA TRP A 891 -36.04 8.19 -18.02
C TRP A 891 -36.85 7.38 -17.05
N HIS A 892 -37.98 6.85 -17.49
CA HIS A 892 -38.83 5.95 -16.71
C HIS A 892 -38.76 4.56 -17.32
N PHE A 893 -38.21 3.60 -16.59
CA PHE A 893 -38.19 2.20 -16.96
C PHE A 893 -39.36 1.46 -16.33
N THR A 894 -40.11 0.73 -17.15
CA THR A 894 -41.14 -0.22 -16.75
C THR A 894 -40.70 -1.61 -17.23
N PRO A 895 -40.29 -2.51 -16.33
CA PRO A 895 -39.83 -3.84 -16.70
C PRO A 895 -40.98 -4.69 -17.28
N ASP A 896 -40.64 -5.62 -18.19
CA ASP A 896 -41.62 -6.58 -18.72
C ASP A 896 -42.02 -7.61 -17.64
N ASP A 897 -41.08 -7.98 -16.76
CA ASP A 897 -41.35 -8.80 -15.58
C ASP A 897 -42.02 -7.97 -14.50
N LYS A 898 -43.26 -8.33 -14.17
CA LYS A 898 -44.07 -7.66 -13.14
C LYS A 898 -43.56 -7.89 -11.71
N ALA A 899 -42.61 -8.79 -11.52
CA ALA A 899 -41.91 -8.94 -10.23
C ALA A 899 -40.83 -7.86 -10.02
N LEU A 900 -40.42 -7.16 -11.08
CA LEU A 900 -39.50 -6.03 -11.01
C LEU A 900 -40.28 -4.71 -10.89
N ASN A 901 -39.68 -3.71 -10.26
CA ASN A 901 -40.29 -2.40 -10.05
C ASN A 901 -39.93 -1.39 -11.14
N ASP A 902 -40.76 -0.36 -11.27
CA ASP A 902 -40.46 0.79 -12.11
C ASP A 902 -39.29 1.61 -11.55
N PHE A 903 -38.43 2.11 -12.44
CA PHE A 903 -37.30 2.97 -12.08
C PHE A 903 -37.39 4.32 -12.78
N VAL A 904 -36.93 5.36 -12.11
CA VAL A 904 -36.85 6.72 -12.67
C VAL A 904 -35.45 7.25 -12.50
N TYR A 905 -34.90 7.82 -13.57
CA TYR A 905 -33.59 8.45 -13.58
C TYR A 905 -33.73 9.89 -14.06
N TYR A 906 -33.16 10.80 -13.28
CA TYR A 906 -33.16 12.23 -13.55
C TYR A 906 -31.77 12.69 -14.00
N GLN A 907 -31.72 13.53 -15.03
CA GLN A 907 -30.46 14.12 -15.48
C GLN A 907 -30.70 15.58 -15.87
N THR A 908 -29.72 16.44 -15.57
CA THR A 908 -29.66 17.81 -16.07
C THR A 908 -28.59 17.88 -17.15
N LEU A 909 -28.97 18.34 -18.34
CA LEU A 909 -28.05 18.67 -19.42
C LEU A 909 -27.97 20.20 -19.52
N TRP A 910 -26.76 20.74 -19.65
CA TRP A 910 -26.53 22.17 -19.80
C TRP A 910 -25.31 22.38 -20.70
N GLY A 911 -25.28 23.49 -21.45
CA GLY A 911 -24.18 23.72 -22.37
C GLY A 911 -24.47 24.76 -23.44
N ASP A 912 -23.61 24.77 -24.44
CA ASP A 912 -23.77 25.60 -25.63
C ASP A 912 -24.85 24.98 -26.55
N PRO A 913 -25.79 25.78 -27.06
CA PRO A 913 -26.80 25.28 -27.99
C PRO A 913 -26.24 24.68 -29.30
N ILE A 914 -25.01 25.04 -29.72
CA ILE A 914 -24.42 24.53 -30.98
C ILE A 914 -23.71 23.19 -30.85
N THR A 915 -23.41 22.74 -29.64
CA THR A 915 -22.85 21.40 -29.47
C THR A 915 -23.95 20.39 -29.70
N GLU A 916 -23.61 19.18 -30.14
CA GLU A 916 -24.53 18.05 -30.12
C GLU A 916 -24.76 17.63 -28.66
N TRP A 917 -26.02 17.42 -28.27
CA TRP A 917 -26.41 16.98 -26.94
C TRP A 917 -26.89 15.55 -27.04
N SER A 918 -26.60 14.74 -26.03
CA SER A 918 -27.04 13.36 -26.00
C SER A 918 -27.53 12.92 -24.63
N THR A 919 -28.48 11.99 -24.63
CA THR A 919 -28.88 11.26 -23.43
C THR A 919 -29.08 9.80 -23.79
N TYR A 920 -28.33 8.94 -23.09
CA TYR A 920 -28.20 7.53 -23.40
C TYR A 920 -28.46 6.64 -22.17
N ARG A 921 -28.85 5.40 -22.43
CA ARG A 921 -28.84 4.29 -21.48
C ARG A 921 -28.02 3.15 -22.05
N THR A 922 -27.15 2.58 -21.22
CA THR A 922 -26.28 1.47 -21.59
C THR A 922 -27.02 0.14 -21.42
N LEU A 923 -26.74 -0.81 -22.30
CA LEU A 923 -27.21 -2.18 -22.24
C LEU A 923 -26.01 -3.08 -21.94
N ASP A 924 -26.12 -3.86 -20.87
CA ASP A 924 -25.10 -4.77 -20.37
C ASP A 924 -25.73 -6.06 -19.81
N GLU A 925 -24.92 -6.91 -19.19
CA GLU A 925 -25.34 -8.18 -18.58
C GLU A 925 -26.34 -8.06 -17.42
N THR A 926 -26.48 -6.87 -16.85
CA THR A 926 -27.44 -6.59 -15.77
C THR A 926 -28.75 -6.01 -16.27
N SER A 927 -28.81 -5.63 -17.55
CA SER A 927 -29.99 -5.01 -18.15
C SER A 927 -31.14 -6.02 -18.27
N THR A 928 -32.36 -5.59 -17.94
CA THR A 928 -33.57 -6.43 -18.02
C THR A 928 -34.50 -5.96 -19.14
N PRO A 929 -35.20 -6.88 -19.83
CA PRO A 929 -36.23 -6.51 -20.82
C PRO A 929 -37.32 -5.60 -20.23
N GLY A 930 -37.75 -4.63 -21.03
CA GLY A 930 -38.81 -3.72 -20.63
C GLY A 930 -38.87 -2.46 -21.49
N THR A 931 -39.67 -1.52 -21.01
CA THR A 931 -40.04 -0.31 -21.73
C THR A 931 -39.45 0.91 -21.04
N TRP A 932 -38.63 1.68 -21.76
CA TRP A 932 -38.02 2.93 -21.30
C TRP A 932 -38.73 4.13 -21.93
N THR A 933 -39.32 5.00 -21.13
CA THR A 933 -39.90 6.27 -21.59
C THR A 933 -38.96 7.42 -21.25
N LEU A 934 -38.50 8.13 -22.27
CA LEU A 934 -37.72 9.37 -22.14
C LEU A 934 -38.65 10.57 -22.26
N ASN A 935 -38.58 11.46 -21.29
CA ASN A 935 -39.10 12.82 -21.36
C ASN A 935 -37.93 13.81 -21.32
N VAL A 936 -37.92 14.81 -22.20
CA VAL A 936 -37.00 15.95 -22.17
C VAL A 936 -37.83 17.21 -21.97
N MET A 937 -37.50 17.97 -20.93
CA MET A 937 -38.23 19.14 -20.49
C MET A 937 -37.32 20.37 -20.44
N GLY A 938 -37.83 21.52 -20.88
CA GLY A 938 -37.10 22.79 -20.83
C GLY A 938 -37.20 23.49 -19.47
N ALA A 939 -36.44 24.57 -19.29
CA ALA A 939 -36.44 25.38 -18.06
C ALA A 939 -37.79 26.05 -17.72
N ASN A 940 -38.72 26.13 -18.68
CA ASN A 940 -40.09 26.61 -18.46
C ASN A 940 -41.10 25.48 -18.16
N GLN A 941 -40.63 24.29 -17.76
CA GLN A 941 -41.45 23.08 -17.56
C GLN A 941 -42.23 22.64 -18.82
N GLN A 942 -41.82 23.11 -20.00
CA GLN A 942 -42.38 22.69 -21.27
C GLN A 942 -41.79 21.35 -21.70
N LEU A 943 -42.64 20.39 -22.08
CA LEU A 943 -42.20 19.13 -22.66
C LEU A 943 -41.67 19.38 -24.08
N LEU A 944 -40.37 19.15 -24.29
CA LEU A 944 -39.70 19.36 -25.56
C LEU A 944 -39.69 18.10 -26.42
N TYR A 945 -39.56 16.94 -25.78
CA TYR A 945 -39.50 15.65 -26.45
C TYR A 945 -40.03 14.55 -25.53
N GLN A 946 -40.76 13.60 -26.09
CA GLN A 946 -41.14 12.37 -25.42
C GLN A 946 -41.08 11.21 -26.40
N ASN A 947 -40.49 10.10 -25.98
CA ASN A 947 -40.48 8.88 -26.77
C ASN A 947 -40.26 7.64 -25.90
N THR A 948 -40.57 6.47 -26.45
CA THR A 948 -40.46 5.19 -25.75
C THR A 948 -39.52 4.26 -26.52
N PHE A 949 -38.68 3.53 -25.80
CA PHE A 949 -37.74 2.54 -26.31
C PHE A 949 -38.08 1.19 -25.67
N LYS A 950 -38.29 0.16 -26.48
CA LYS A 950 -38.54 -1.19 -26.00
C LYS A 950 -37.30 -2.05 -26.17
N VAL A 951 -36.82 -2.57 -25.06
CA VAL A 951 -35.62 -3.40 -24.99
C VAL A 951 -36.06 -4.85 -24.79
N THR A 952 -35.67 -5.73 -25.71
CA THR A 952 -35.83 -7.18 -25.57
C THR A 952 -34.45 -7.84 -25.57
N ALA A 953 -34.16 -8.76 -24.65
CA ALA A 953 -32.89 -9.47 -24.62
C ALA A 953 -32.91 -10.71 -25.54
N ILE A 954 -31.79 -11.06 -26.18
CA ILE A 954 -31.51 -12.40 -26.71
C ILE A 954 -30.44 -13.05 -25.83
N ASN A 955 -30.67 -14.31 -25.46
CA ASN A 955 -29.71 -15.17 -24.75
C ASN A 955 -28.36 -15.28 -25.47
#